data_AF-A0A167SIV6-F1
#
_entry.id   AF-A0A167SIV6-F1
#
_cell.length_a   1.000
_cell.length_b   1.000
_cell.length_c   1.000
_cell.angle_alpha   90.00
_cell.angle_beta   90.00
_cell.angle_gamma   90.00
#
_symmetry.space_group_name_H-M   'P 1'
#
loop_
_entity.id
_entity.type
_entity.pdbx_description
1 polymer ?
#
loop_
_entity_poly.entity_id
_entity_poly.type
_entity_poly.pdbx_seq_one_letter_code
_entity_poly.pdbx_strand_id
1 'polypeptide(L)'
;MAPLHLKVEGQTFRDPHNREITLRGINVAADAKYPKTPDVPSYIAENFFDADNVSFVERPFSLEDAHIHFKRLRKWGYNTIRYIFTWEAIEHAGPGVYDHEWVAYTIEVLRIAKQYDFWVFMDPHQDVWSRLSGGSGAPMWTLYAAGLNPRTFKDTEAALVQNTYDIPAEFPKMIWSTNYTRLVCQTMFTLFWAGRDFAPKAIIDGMNIQDYLQDHFINACAFLARRIHEAGDLGEVIIGWESMNEPHRGLVGVQDISVIPPEQQLQLGTSPTAFQAMLTGSGKACEQTTWAFGNFGPYKTGTNLVDPAGVIAWLPADQSFNDNQYGWQRDPGWKLGECIWAQHGVWDPSTDVLLQKDYFSKKPTGEPLDYEKFTNSYFLDHYRAYKNAIRRIWPDAIMFCQPPVMEVPPDIKGTTDDDPNMVHAVHFYDGLTLLTKHWNRLYNVDVIGVLRGKYLTPAFALKVGETAIRNCLRDQLKFLRDESRNYMGSHPVVFTEIGIPYDMDDKYAYKTGDYSSQTSAMDANHFALEGSTSNGFTLWVYVTQNDHEWGDQWNGEDLSIYSRDDLDLPAGSSTRPLDPNSPAFSESQSSGAEAEPNVGPRNLKGVLSTPSISSERSQIPLRQQQGYRAAEAYLRPSPTYVSGKLDSHVFDLKNCVFTLSLTAKGATTATAPTEIYLPDFHFPESNIVVTVSGGKWDIDVQDIQGAKLQRLRWWHAEGEQDIKIEGLKRKPGEFGNPGGQDVGYLEQCQKGECVMM
;
A
#
# COMPACT_ATOMS: atom_id res chain seq x y z
N MET A 1 -4.47 -9.35 29.34
CA MET A 1 -3.86 -8.66 28.19
C MET A 1 -3.62 -7.22 28.61
N ALA A 2 -2.50 -6.62 28.19
CA ALA A 2 -2.27 -5.20 28.47
C ALA A 2 -3.30 -4.36 27.69
N PRO A 3 -3.68 -3.16 28.15
CA PRO A 3 -4.53 -2.26 27.39
C PRO A 3 -3.89 -1.96 26.02
N LEU A 4 -4.69 -1.88 24.95
CA LEU A 4 -4.24 -1.36 23.66
C LEU A 4 -4.06 0.16 23.83
N HIS A 5 -2.98 0.56 24.47
CA HIS A 5 -2.64 1.95 24.66
C HIS A 5 -1.20 2.16 24.23
N LEU A 6 -1.01 3.13 23.35
CA LEU A 6 0.25 3.41 22.72
C LEU A 6 0.52 4.91 22.87
N LYS A 7 1.68 5.24 23.42
CA LYS A 7 2.16 6.63 23.54
C LYS A 7 3.36 6.86 22.63
N VAL A 8 3.45 8.06 22.07
CA VAL A 8 4.68 8.54 21.43
C VAL A 8 5.61 9.10 22.51
N GLU A 9 6.85 8.62 22.54
CA GLU A 9 7.90 9.15 23.41
C GLU A 9 9.18 9.34 22.60
N GLY A 10 9.41 10.58 22.16
CA GLY A 10 10.49 10.92 21.24
C GLY A 10 10.39 10.08 19.98
N GLN A 11 11.44 9.32 19.66
CA GLN A 11 11.50 8.51 18.44
C GLN A 11 10.82 7.15 18.56
N THR A 12 10.11 6.86 19.66
CA THR A 12 9.62 5.51 19.94
C THR A 12 8.15 5.50 20.29
N PHE A 13 7.49 4.40 19.92
CA PHE A 13 6.19 4.05 20.46
C PHE A 13 6.39 3.24 21.73
N ARG A 14 5.56 3.48 22.75
CA ARG A 14 5.65 2.74 24.01
C ARG A 14 4.31 2.27 24.53
N ASP A 15 4.33 1.11 25.15
CA ASP A 15 3.19 0.55 25.88
C ASP A 15 3.11 1.12 27.33
N PRO A 16 2.06 0.78 28.11
CA PRO A 16 1.95 1.20 29.51
C PRO A 16 3.04 0.66 30.44
N HIS A 17 3.78 -0.37 30.02
CA HIS A 17 4.92 -0.94 30.73
C HIS A 17 6.26 -0.33 30.28
N ASN A 18 6.21 0.72 29.45
CA ASN A 18 7.36 1.43 28.90
C ASN A 18 8.25 0.60 27.96
N ARG A 19 7.73 -0.52 27.42
CA ARG A 19 8.38 -1.29 26.36
C ARG A 19 8.25 -0.54 25.05
N GLU A 20 9.29 -0.57 24.24
CA GLU A 20 9.27 -0.04 22.87
C GLU A 20 8.43 -0.96 21.97
N ILE A 21 7.57 -0.38 21.12
CA ILE A 21 6.69 -1.10 20.21
C ILE A 21 7.18 -0.90 18.77
N THR A 22 7.23 -1.99 18.00
CA THR A 22 7.37 -1.94 16.54
C THR A 22 5.99 -2.09 15.89
N LEU A 23 5.59 -1.11 15.07
CA LEU A 23 4.35 -1.22 14.29
C LEU A 23 4.62 -2.07 13.04
N ARG A 24 4.22 -3.34 13.08
CA ARG A 24 4.24 -4.24 11.92
C ARG A 24 2.84 -4.29 11.35
N GLY A 25 2.58 -3.46 10.35
CA GLY A 25 1.24 -3.25 9.84
C GLY A 25 1.03 -3.63 8.37
N ILE A 26 -0.22 -3.45 7.95
CA ILE A 26 -0.69 -3.66 6.59
C ILE A 26 -1.83 -2.69 6.27
N ASN A 27 -1.92 -2.30 5.00
CA ASN A 27 -3.00 -1.49 4.45
C ASN A 27 -4.26 -2.33 4.25
N VAL A 28 -5.38 -1.93 4.88
CA VAL A 28 -6.66 -2.64 4.83
C VAL A 28 -7.79 -1.66 4.48
N ALA A 29 -8.45 -1.80 3.35
CA ALA A 29 -8.03 -2.60 2.19
C ALA A 29 -8.20 -1.76 0.93
N ALA A 30 -7.44 -2.04 -0.12
CA ALA A 30 -7.58 -1.31 -1.37
C ALA A 30 -8.91 -1.60 -2.09
N ASP A 31 -9.66 -2.64 -1.69
CA ASP A 31 -11.08 -2.79 -2.12
C ASP A 31 -11.95 -1.60 -1.72
N ALA A 32 -11.56 -0.81 -0.71
CA ALA A 32 -12.29 0.39 -0.28
C ALA A 32 -12.08 1.60 -1.21
N LYS A 33 -11.28 1.47 -2.28
CA LYS A 33 -11.08 2.54 -3.28
C LYS A 33 -12.28 2.77 -4.19
N TYR A 34 -13.22 1.83 -4.25
CA TYR A 34 -14.40 1.89 -5.11
C TYR A 34 -15.64 1.31 -4.43
N PRO A 35 -16.86 1.74 -4.82
CA PRO A 35 -18.07 1.34 -4.11
C PRO A 35 -18.38 -0.15 -4.24
N LYS A 36 -19.20 -0.65 -3.33
CA LYS A 36 -19.72 -2.02 -3.36
C LYS A 36 -20.97 -2.13 -4.23
N THR A 37 -21.84 -1.12 -4.16
CA THR A 37 -23.12 -1.10 -4.88
C THR A 37 -23.26 0.22 -5.65
N PRO A 38 -23.35 0.19 -6.98
CA PRO A 38 -23.01 -0.95 -7.84
C PRO A 38 -21.54 -1.35 -7.66
N ASP A 39 -21.21 -2.61 -7.92
CA ASP A 39 -19.82 -3.10 -7.87
C ASP A 39 -19.12 -2.68 -9.16
N VAL A 40 -18.35 -1.60 -9.09
CA VAL A 40 -17.69 -0.97 -10.25
C VAL A 40 -16.17 -0.97 -10.10
N PRO A 41 -15.51 -2.13 -10.15
CA PRO A 41 -14.05 -2.18 -10.25
C PRO A 41 -13.58 -1.48 -11.53
N SER A 42 -12.30 -1.15 -11.62
CA SER A 42 -11.78 -0.21 -12.62
C SER A 42 -11.93 -0.66 -14.08
N TYR A 43 -12.24 -1.94 -14.32
CA TYR A 43 -12.47 -2.50 -15.66
C TYR A 43 -13.96 -2.58 -16.06
N ILE A 44 -14.89 -2.14 -15.20
CA ILE A 44 -16.33 -2.15 -15.45
C ILE A 44 -16.84 -0.74 -15.75
N ALA A 45 -17.42 -0.54 -16.94
CA ALA A 45 -17.92 0.75 -17.40
C ALA A 45 -19.37 1.03 -16.96
N GLU A 46 -20.17 -0.03 -16.76
CA GLU A 46 -21.58 0.09 -16.45
C GLU A 46 -21.78 0.79 -15.09
N ASN A 47 -22.68 1.78 -15.04
CA ASN A 47 -22.95 2.62 -13.87
C ASN A 47 -21.75 3.42 -13.31
N PHE A 48 -20.60 3.42 -13.99
CA PHE A 48 -19.40 4.13 -13.52
C PHE A 48 -19.63 5.63 -13.26
N PHE A 49 -20.42 6.30 -14.11
CA PHE A 49 -20.75 7.72 -13.97
C PHE A 49 -21.96 8.00 -13.08
N ASP A 50 -22.61 6.98 -12.51
CA ASP A 50 -23.67 7.16 -11.50
C ASP A 50 -23.03 7.21 -10.10
N ALA A 51 -22.26 8.26 -9.86
CA ALA A 51 -21.43 8.38 -8.66
C ALA A 51 -22.16 8.92 -7.42
N ASP A 52 -23.33 9.53 -7.61
CA ASP A 52 -24.13 10.07 -6.51
C ASP A 52 -24.98 9.00 -5.83
N ASN A 53 -25.24 7.87 -6.51
CA ASN A 53 -26.10 6.77 -6.04
C ASN A 53 -25.29 5.51 -5.77
N VAL A 54 -24.18 5.66 -5.05
CA VAL A 54 -23.28 4.55 -4.70
C VAL A 54 -23.35 4.24 -3.21
N SER A 55 -22.97 3.02 -2.84
CA SER A 55 -22.77 2.65 -1.44
C SER A 55 -21.44 1.94 -1.26
N PHE A 56 -20.71 2.38 -0.24
CA PHE A 56 -19.47 1.75 0.22
C PHE A 56 -19.71 0.79 1.38
N VAL A 57 -20.96 0.61 1.84
CA VAL A 57 -21.30 -0.39 2.84
C VAL A 57 -20.82 -1.77 2.35
N GLU A 58 -20.26 -2.57 3.25
CA GLU A 58 -19.52 -3.81 2.95
C GLU A 58 -18.13 -3.65 2.31
N ARG A 59 -17.58 -2.44 2.17
CA ARG A 59 -16.14 -2.22 1.99
C ARG A 59 -15.47 -1.93 3.34
N PRO A 60 -14.26 -2.46 3.59
CA PRO A 60 -13.39 -3.24 2.69
C PRO A 60 -13.84 -4.69 2.42
N PHE A 61 -14.71 -5.24 3.26
CA PHE A 61 -15.28 -6.59 3.18
C PHE A 61 -16.48 -6.65 4.14
N SER A 62 -17.35 -7.66 4.03
CA SER A 62 -18.54 -7.85 4.89
C SER A 62 -18.20 -8.04 6.38
N LEU A 63 -19.14 -7.77 7.29
CA LEU A 63 -18.94 -8.00 8.73
C LEU A 63 -18.72 -9.49 9.06
N GLU A 64 -19.32 -10.40 8.29
CA GLU A 64 -19.11 -11.84 8.45
C GLU A 64 -17.68 -12.23 8.08
N ASP A 65 -17.18 -11.72 6.96
CA ASP A 65 -15.83 -12.00 6.46
C ASP A 65 -14.73 -11.27 7.24
N ALA A 66 -15.06 -10.18 7.94
CA ALA A 66 -14.12 -9.41 8.74
C ALA A 66 -13.32 -10.28 9.71
N HIS A 67 -13.99 -11.23 10.38
CA HIS A 67 -13.33 -12.18 11.27
C HIS A 67 -12.34 -13.10 10.54
N ILE A 68 -12.64 -13.52 9.31
CA ILE A 68 -11.76 -14.36 8.49
C ILE A 68 -10.47 -13.60 8.17
N HIS A 69 -10.62 -12.36 7.71
CA HIS A 69 -9.51 -11.53 7.27
C HIS A 69 -8.64 -11.05 8.43
N PHE A 70 -9.22 -10.52 9.51
CA PHE A 70 -8.46 -10.09 10.67
C PHE A 70 -7.75 -11.25 11.37
N LYS A 71 -8.38 -12.42 11.47
CA LYS A 71 -7.73 -13.64 11.96
C LYS A 71 -6.51 -14.02 11.11
N ARG A 72 -6.63 -13.95 9.78
CA ARG A 72 -5.52 -14.23 8.85
C ARG A 72 -4.37 -13.26 9.06
N LEU A 73 -4.65 -11.95 9.07
CA LEU A 73 -3.64 -10.91 9.26
C LEU A 73 -2.92 -11.04 10.62
N ARG A 74 -3.67 -11.34 11.70
CA ARG A 74 -3.06 -11.65 13.00
C ARG A 74 -2.18 -12.87 13.00
N LYS A 75 -2.62 -13.96 12.37
CA LYS A 75 -1.79 -15.18 12.20
C LYS A 75 -0.52 -14.92 11.41
N TRP A 76 -0.54 -13.96 10.49
CA TRP A 76 0.64 -13.51 9.76
C TRP A 76 1.54 -12.55 10.55
N GLY A 77 1.18 -12.26 11.81
CA GLY A 77 1.95 -11.45 12.74
C GLY A 77 1.76 -9.95 12.59
N TYR A 78 0.76 -9.49 11.84
CA TYR A 78 0.48 -8.06 11.74
C TYR A 78 -0.17 -7.58 13.03
N ASN A 79 0.26 -6.44 13.55
CA ASN A 79 -0.26 -5.82 14.75
C ASN A 79 -0.94 -4.47 14.51
N THR A 80 -0.76 -3.90 13.32
CA THR A 80 -1.26 -2.56 12.97
C THR A 80 -2.01 -2.60 11.65
N ILE A 81 -3.08 -1.82 11.55
CA ILE A 81 -3.85 -1.61 10.32
C ILE A 81 -3.79 -0.13 9.96
N ARG A 82 -3.36 0.15 8.72
CA ARG A 82 -3.67 1.42 8.05
C ARG A 82 -5.04 1.26 7.39
N TYR A 83 -6.06 1.86 8.00
CA TYR A 83 -7.44 1.67 7.56
C TYR A 83 -7.79 2.67 6.46
N ILE A 84 -7.90 2.15 5.24
CA ILE A 84 -8.18 2.94 4.04
C ILE A 84 -9.65 3.33 4.00
N PHE A 85 -9.93 4.61 3.82
CA PHE A 85 -11.24 5.11 3.40
C PHE A 85 -11.08 6.26 2.41
N THR A 86 -12.05 6.44 1.53
CA THR A 86 -12.05 7.57 0.57
C THR A 86 -12.98 8.68 1.06
N TRP A 87 -12.73 9.90 0.61
CA TRP A 87 -13.67 11.01 0.83
C TRP A 87 -15.04 10.72 0.18
N GLU A 88 -15.06 10.06 -0.98
CA GLU A 88 -16.27 9.59 -1.66
C GLU A 88 -17.11 8.67 -0.75
N ALA A 89 -16.49 7.75 -0.01
CA ALA A 89 -17.22 6.87 0.90
C ALA A 89 -17.99 7.63 2.00
N ILE A 90 -17.53 8.83 2.38
CA ILE A 90 -18.18 9.68 3.39
C ILE A 90 -19.23 10.60 2.77
N GLU A 91 -18.96 11.18 1.60
CA GLU A 91 -19.67 12.37 1.08
C GLU A 91 -19.96 12.26 -0.42
N HIS A 92 -20.33 11.08 -0.94
CA HIS A 92 -20.58 10.85 -2.37
C HIS A 92 -21.79 11.63 -2.90
N ALA A 93 -22.88 11.74 -2.14
CA ALA A 93 -24.16 12.29 -2.59
C ALA A 93 -24.14 13.82 -2.79
N GLY A 94 -23.14 14.52 -2.26
CA GLY A 94 -23.02 15.96 -2.38
C GLY A 94 -22.37 16.62 -1.16
N PRO A 95 -22.00 17.91 -1.28
CA PRO A 95 -21.37 18.67 -0.21
C PRO A 95 -22.29 18.76 1.02
N GLY A 96 -21.75 18.39 2.18
CA GLY A 96 -22.41 18.34 3.48
C GLY A 96 -23.35 17.15 3.67
N VAL A 97 -23.47 16.24 2.70
CA VAL A 97 -24.37 15.08 2.76
C VAL A 97 -23.57 13.82 3.08
N TYR A 98 -23.48 13.50 4.38
CA TYR A 98 -22.68 12.37 4.85
C TYR A 98 -23.43 11.03 4.83
N ASP A 99 -22.74 9.96 4.43
CA ASP A 99 -23.24 8.60 4.46
C ASP A 99 -23.19 8.02 5.88
N HIS A 100 -24.31 8.15 6.60
CA HIS A 100 -24.46 7.61 7.95
C HIS A 100 -24.43 6.08 8.01
N GLU A 101 -24.87 5.39 6.95
CA GLU A 101 -24.92 3.92 6.92
C GLU A 101 -23.51 3.35 6.79
N TRP A 102 -22.69 3.90 5.89
CA TRP A 102 -21.29 3.52 5.76
C TRP A 102 -20.46 3.86 7.01
N VAL A 103 -20.72 4.99 7.66
CA VAL A 103 -20.04 5.31 8.93
C VAL A 103 -20.40 4.33 10.04
N ALA A 104 -21.69 3.97 10.18
CA ALA A 104 -22.12 2.95 11.13
C ALA A 104 -21.49 1.59 10.83
N TYR A 105 -21.43 1.23 9.54
CA TYR A 105 -20.76 0.02 9.06
C TYR A 105 -19.27 -0.03 9.45
N THR A 106 -18.55 1.06 9.19
CA THR A 106 -17.12 1.18 9.48
C THR A 106 -16.84 1.03 10.99
N ILE A 107 -17.69 1.61 11.85
CA ILE A 107 -17.59 1.44 13.31
C ILE A 107 -17.66 -0.05 13.70
N GLU A 108 -18.55 -0.83 13.09
CA GLU A 108 -18.64 -2.27 13.36
C GLU A 108 -17.40 -3.02 12.88
N VAL A 109 -16.85 -2.70 11.70
CA VAL A 109 -15.58 -3.30 11.23
C VAL A 109 -14.44 -3.00 12.21
N LEU A 110 -14.33 -1.76 12.71
CA LEU A 110 -13.31 -1.36 13.68
C LEU A 110 -13.50 -2.05 15.04
N ARG A 111 -14.75 -2.32 15.47
CA ARG A 111 -15.04 -3.15 16.64
C ARG A 111 -14.57 -4.58 16.47
N ILE A 112 -14.68 -5.15 15.28
CA ILE A 112 -14.14 -6.48 14.99
C ILE A 112 -12.60 -6.42 15.01
N ALA A 113 -11.97 -5.41 14.38
CA ALA A 113 -10.52 -5.24 14.43
C ALA A 113 -9.98 -5.16 15.88
N LYS A 114 -10.70 -4.48 16.78
CA LYS A 114 -10.39 -4.43 18.22
C LYS A 114 -10.32 -5.82 18.86
N GLN A 115 -11.22 -6.74 18.51
CA GLN A 115 -11.24 -8.11 19.06
C GLN A 115 -9.98 -8.91 18.70
N TYR A 116 -9.26 -8.49 17.66
CA TYR A 116 -8.03 -9.10 17.17
C TYR A 116 -6.76 -8.36 17.65
N ASP A 117 -6.87 -7.45 18.62
CA ASP A 117 -5.75 -6.70 19.21
C ASP A 117 -4.93 -5.88 18.19
N PHE A 118 -5.58 -5.33 17.17
CA PHE A 118 -4.93 -4.40 16.24
C PHE A 118 -4.83 -2.99 16.83
N TRP A 119 -3.74 -2.29 16.51
CA TRP A 119 -3.75 -0.83 16.47
C TRP A 119 -4.21 -0.38 15.08
N VAL A 120 -5.02 0.66 15.01
CA VAL A 120 -5.55 1.18 13.75
C VAL A 120 -5.26 2.66 13.67
N PHE A 121 -4.73 3.12 12.54
CA PHE A 121 -4.76 4.54 12.19
C PHE A 121 -5.55 4.73 10.90
N MET A 122 -6.30 5.82 10.85
CA MET A 122 -7.25 6.11 9.79
C MET A 122 -6.55 6.86 8.65
N ASP A 123 -6.70 6.38 7.42
CA ASP A 123 -6.07 6.92 6.22
C ASP A 123 -7.14 7.50 5.26
N PRO A 124 -7.26 8.83 5.14
CA PRO A 124 -8.03 9.48 4.08
C PRO A 124 -7.30 9.30 2.75
N HIS A 125 -7.62 8.21 2.07
CA HIS A 125 -6.93 7.71 0.91
C HIS A 125 -7.40 8.37 -0.38
N GLN A 126 -6.44 8.67 -1.25
CA GLN A 126 -6.68 9.14 -2.61
C GLN A 126 -5.52 8.71 -3.51
N ASP A 127 -5.82 8.49 -4.78
CA ASP A 127 -4.83 8.43 -5.86
C ASP A 127 -5.34 9.30 -6.99
N VAL A 128 -4.50 10.17 -7.56
CA VAL A 128 -4.85 11.00 -8.72
C VAL A 128 -6.26 11.62 -8.60
N TRP A 129 -6.57 12.13 -7.41
CA TRP A 129 -7.80 12.82 -7.01
C TRP A 129 -9.06 11.97 -6.85
N SER A 130 -9.51 11.24 -7.88
CA SER A 130 -10.83 10.58 -7.91
C SER A 130 -10.83 9.36 -8.83
N ARG A 131 -11.77 8.43 -8.62
CA ARG A 131 -11.99 7.33 -9.60
C ARG A 131 -12.40 7.82 -10.97
N LEU A 132 -13.08 8.95 -11.04
CA LEU A 132 -13.45 9.60 -12.30
C LEU A 132 -12.25 10.24 -13.01
N SER A 133 -11.08 10.36 -12.35
CA SER A 133 -9.80 10.78 -12.93
C SER A 133 -8.76 9.66 -12.96
N GLY A 134 -9.19 8.41 -12.83
CA GLY A 134 -8.36 7.22 -12.99
C GLY A 134 -7.70 6.71 -11.71
N GLY A 135 -8.13 7.16 -10.53
CA GLY A 135 -7.62 6.71 -9.23
C GLY A 135 -8.70 6.63 -8.16
N SER A 136 -8.52 7.23 -6.99
CA SER A 136 -9.49 7.09 -5.89
C SER A 136 -9.50 8.34 -5.02
N GLY A 137 -10.49 8.47 -4.12
CA GLY A 137 -10.48 9.52 -3.11
C GLY A 137 -11.71 10.43 -3.17
N ALA A 138 -11.64 11.51 -3.93
CA ALA A 138 -12.64 12.57 -3.93
C ALA A 138 -13.93 12.20 -4.69
N PRO A 139 -15.10 12.60 -4.17
CA PRO A 139 -16.40 12.37 -4.82
C PRO A 139 -16.57 13.19 -6.10
N MET A 140 -17.47 12.73 -6.98
CA MET A 140 -17.70 13.32 -8.31
C MET A 140 -18.10 14.80 -8.25
N TRP A 141 -18.87 15.21 -7.25
CA TRP A 141 -19.29 16.59 -7.10
C TRP A 141 -18.10 17.57 -7.01
N THR A 142 -16.92 17.14 -6.57
CA THR A 142 -15.71 17.99 -6.52
C THR A 142 -15.23 18.39 -7.92
N LEU A 143 -15.36 17.49 -8.90
CA LEU A 143 -15.02 17.76 -10.29
C LEU A 143 -16.03 18.76 -10.88
N TYR A 144 -17.32 18.57 -10.60
CA TYR A 144 -18.36 19.49 -11.02
C TYR A 144 -18.25 20.87 -10.35
N ALA A 145 -17.88 20.92 -9.07
CA ALA A 145 -17.57 22.16 -8.38
C ALA A 145 -16.42 22.90 -9.09
N ALA A 146 -15.38 22.19 -9.53
CA ALA A 146 -14.29 22.75 -10.34
C ALA A 146 -14.66 23.08 -11.81
N GLY A 147 -15.89 22.80 -12.24
CA GLY A 147 -16.34 23.04 -13.61
C GLY A 147 -15.90 21.98 -14.61
N LEU A 148 -15.44 20.81 -14.16
CA LEU A 148 -14.96 19.70 -15.01
C LEU A 148 -16.05 18.67 -15.29
N ASN A 149 -16.04 18.11 -16.50
CA ASN A 149 -16.97 17.08 -16.95
C ASN A 149 -16.25 15.72 -17.10
N PRO A 150 -16.39 14.79 -16.15
CA PRO A 150 -15.68 13.51 -16.21
C PRO A 150 -16.05 12.64 -17.40
N ARG A 151 -17.22 12.87 -18.02
CA ARG A 151 -17.68 12.08 -19.18
C ARG A 151 -16.87 12.34 -20.44
N THR A 152 -16.10 13.42 -20.50
CA THR A 152 -15.33 13.84 -21.68
C THR A 152 -13.82 13.73 -21.50
N PHE A 153 -13.36 13.17 -20.37
CA PHE A 153 -11.93 13.07 -20.07
C PHE A 153 -11.17 12.15 -21.03
N LYS A 154 -11.82 11.08 -21.52
CA LYS A 154 -11.25 10.19 -22.52
C LYS A 154 -10.97 10.93 -23.83
N ASP A 155 -11.95 11.65 -24.36
CA ASP A 155 -11.85 12.35 -25.65
C ASP A 155 -10.79 13.45 -25.62
N THR A 156 -10.64 14.10 -24.48
CA THR A 156 -9.71 15.22 -24.27
C THR A 156 -8.33 14.78 -23.76
N GLU A 157 -8.18 13.50 -23.43
CA GLU A 157 -7.10 12.95 -22.62
C GLU A 157 -6.81 13.75 -21.32
N ALA A 158 -7.82 14.42 -20.78
CA ALA A 158 -7.70 15.20 -19.54
C ALA A 158 -7.41 14.29 -18.32
N ALA A 159 -7.83 13.03 -18.40
CA ALA A 159 -7.41 11.92 -17.55
C ALA A 159 -7.55 10.60 -18.32
N LEU A 160 -6.68 9.64 -18.05
CA LEU A 160 -6.77 8.27 -18.55
C LEU A 160 -7.43 7.39 -17.49
N VAL A 161 -8.58 6.80 -17.84
CA VAL A 161 -9.44 6.07 -16.89
C VAL A 161 -9.77 4.70 -17.47
N GLN A 162 -9.40 3.63 -16.77
CA GLN A 162 -9.59 2.26 -17.24
C GLN A 162 -11.06 1.94 -17.54
N ASN A 163 -12.00 2.42 -16.72
CA ASN A 163 -13.45 2.19 -16.89
C ASN A 163 -13.98 2.71 -18.23
N THR A 164 -13.29 3.67 -18.85
CA THR A 164 -13.68 4.28 -20.12
C THR A 164 -12.80 3.82 -21.29
N TYR A 165 -11.75 3.05 -21.02
CA TYR A 165 -10.82 2.57 -22.03
C TYR A 165 -11.52 1.57 -22.96
N ASP A 166 -11.22 1.60 -24.27
CA ASP A 166 -11.98 0.82 -25.27
C ASP A 166 -11.95 -0.68 -24.99
N ILE A 167 -10.79 -1.17 -24.55
CA ILE A 167 -10.58 -2.56 -24.15
C ILE A 167 -9.90 -2.52 -22.77
N PRO A 168 -10.65 -2.56 -21.65
CA PRO A 168 -10.08 -2.37 -20.31
C PRO A 168 -8.91 -3.30 -19.96
N ALA A 169 -8.87 -4.51 -20.54
CA ALA A 169 -7.77 -5.47 -20.38
C ALA A 169 -6.45 -5.02 -21.05
N GLU A 170 -6.51 -4.10 -22.01
CA GLU A 170 -5.36 -3.51 -22.69
C GLU A 170 -4.94 -2.16 -22.08
N PHE A 171 -5.55 -1.75 -20.97
CA PHE A 171 -5.16 -0.53 -20.27
C PHE A 171 -3.69 -0.63 -19.83
N PRO A 172 -2.80 0.28 -20.28
CA PRO A 172 -1.37 0.09 -20.07
C PRO A 172 -0.97 0.09 -18.60
N LYS A 173 -0.11 -0.87 -18.22
CA LYS A 173 0.43 -1.01 -16.86
C LYS A 173 0.99 0.31 -16.34
N MET A 174 0.60 0.70 -15.12
CA MET A 174 1.04 1.91 -14.42
C MET A 174 0.74 3.26 -15.12
N ILE A 175 0.05 3.30 -16.27
CA ILE A 175 -0.19 4.57 -16.98
C ILE A 175 -1.08 5.54 -16.20
N TRP A 176 -1.95 5.00 -15.33
CA TRP A 176 -2.84 5.78 -14.47
C TRP A 176 -2.08 6.82 -13.64
N SER A 177 -0.85 6.50 -13.20
CA SER A 177 -0.02 7.40 -12.40
C SER A 177 0.39 8.68 -13.14
N THR A 178 0.37 8.66 -14.48
CA THR A 178 0.60 9.86 -15.31
C THR A 178 -0.54 10.88 -15.22
N ASN A 179 -1.68 10.51 -14.65
CA ASN A 179 -2.79 11.44 -14.45
C ASN A 179 -2.41 12.61 -13.54
N TYR A 180 -1.44 12.45 -12.61
CA TYR A 180 -0.92 13.57 -11.80
C TYR A 180 -0.44 14.75 -12.64
N THR A 181 -0.01 14.50 -13.88
CA THR A 181 0.51 15.51 -14.81
C THR A 181 -0.43 15.80 -15.98
N ARG A 182 -1.69 15.38 -15.88
CA ARG A 182 -2.75 15.73 -16.85
C ARG A 182 -3.68 16.78 -16.28
N LEU A 183 -4.50 17.37 -17.16
CA LEU A 183 -5.31 18.55 -16.86
C LEU A 183 -6.12 18.42 -15.57
N VAL A 184 -6.78 17.28 -15.35
CA VAL A 184 -7.69 17.11 -14.23
C VAL A 184 -6.95 17.20 -12.91
N CYS A 185 -5.93 16.36 -12.68
CA CYS A 185 -5.20 16.38 -11.41
C CYS A 185 -4.40 17.67 -11.24
N GLN A 186 -3.77 18.18 -12.31
CA GLN A 186 -3.09 19.48 -12.28
C GLN A 186 -4.04 20.58 -11.80
N THR A 187 -5.27 20.60 -12.33
CA THR A 187 -6.27 21.59 -11.96
C THR A 187 -6.77 21.37 -10.54
N MET A 188 -7.25 20.16 -10.21
CA MET A 188 -7.88 19.88 -8.92
C MET A 188 -6.93 20.11 -7.75
N PHE A 189 -5.68 19.64 -7.81
CA PHE A 189 -4.71 19.91 -6.75
C PHE A 189 -4.35 21.39 -6.66
N THR A 190 -4.25 22.11 -7.78
CA THR A 190 -3.98 23.56 -7.75
C THR A 190 -5.12 24.33 -7.08
N LEU A 191 -6.37 23.96 -7.39
CA LEU A 191 -7.55 24.56 -6.76
C LEU A 191 -7.61 24.23 -5.27
N PHE A 192 -7.38 22.96 -4.91
CA PHE A 192 -7.39 22.49 -3.53
C PHE A 192 -6.32 23.17 -2.68
N TRP A 193 -5.11 23.37 -3.18
CA TRP A 193 -4.02 23.94 -2.38
C TRP A 193 -3.91 25.46 -2.44
N ALA A 194 -4.17 26.05 -3.61
CA ALA A 194 -3.81 27.43 -3.91
C ALA A 194 -4.84 28.16 -4.81
N GLY A 195 -6.11 27.75 -4.73
CA GLY A 195 -7.20 28.37 -5.48
C GLY A 195 -7.34 29.87 -5.24
N ARG A 196 -7.05 30.38 -4.03
CA ARG A 196 -7.09 31.84 -3.76
C ARG A 196 -6.08 32.61 -4.58
N ASP A 197 -4.90 32.04 -4.76
CA ASP A 197 -3.77 32.70 -5.42
C ASP A 197 -3.87 32.57 -6.94
N PHE A 198 -4.23 31.40 -7.45
CA PHE A 198 -4.20 31.11 -8.89
C PHE A 198 -5.55 31.11 -9.57
N ALA A 199 -6.64 30.93 -8.83
CA ALA A 199 -8.00 30.93 -9.35
C ALA A 199 -8.94 31.84 -8.53
N PRO A 200 -8.61 33.13 -8.31
CA PRO A 200 -9.40 34.03 -7.45
C PRO A 200 -10.85 34.22 -7.91
N LYS A 201 -11.18 33.99 -9.19
CA LYS A 201 -12.56 34.05 -9.69
C LYS A 201 -13.36 32.79 -9.36
N ALA A 202 -12.71 31.71 -8.95
CA ALA A 202 -13.33 30.43 -8.67
C ALA A 202 -14.02 30.47 -7.31
N ILE A 203 -15.24 31.02 -7.28
CA ILE A 203 -16.03 31.24 -6.08
C ILE A 203 -17.35 30.46 -6.18
N ILE A 204 -17.67 29.71 -5.11
CA ILE A 204 -18.93 29.00 -4.91
C ILE A 204 -19.43 29.34 -3.50
N ASP A 205 -20.71 29.65 -3.36
CA ASP A 205 -21.34 30.03 -2.08
C ASP A 205 -20.64 31.20 -1.37
N GLY A 206 -20.08 32.12 -2.16
CA GLY A 206 -19.31 33.26 -1.66
C GLY A 206 -17.93 32.89 -1.10
N MET A 207 -17.50 31.65 -1.25
CA MET A 207 -16.23 31.11 -0.78
C MET A 207 -15.32 30.76 -1.97
N ASN A 208 -14.01 30.98 -1.86
CA ASN A 208 -13.08 30.49 -2.89
C ASN A 208 -13.06 28.96 -2.91
N ILE A 209 -12.93 28.37 -4.09
CA ILE A 209 -12.93 26.91 -4.30
C ILE A 209 -11.88 26.18 -3.43
N GLN A 210 -10.76 26.83 -3.11
CA GLN A 210 -9.77 26.28 -2.18
C GLN A 210 -10.39 26.00 -0.81
N ASP A 211 -10.97 27.03 -0.19
CA ASP A 211 -11.57 26.93 1.14
C ASP A 211 -12.75 25.96 1.10
N TYR A 212 -13.55 26.01 0.02
CA TYR A 212 -14.70 25.11 -0.15
C TYR A 212 -14.28 23.64 -0.14
N LEU A 213 -13.31 23.26 -0.99
CA LEU A 213 -12.86 21.86 -1.05
C LEU A 213 -12.12 21.42 0.22
N GLN A 214 -11.26 22.27 0.79
CA GLN A 214 -10.53 21.95 2.02
C GLN A 214 -11.48 21.79 3.21
N ASP A 215 -12.42 22.71 3.40
CA ASP A 215 -13.38 22.66 4.51
C ASP A 215 -14.26 21.42 4.40
N HIS A 216 -14.79 21.09 3.21
CA HIS A 216 -15.60 19.88 3.04
C HIS A 216 -14.81 18.59 3.31
N PHE A 217 -13.59 18.47 2.76
CA PHE A 217 -12.72 17.32 3.03
C PHE A 217 -12.41 17.15 4.52
N ILE A 218 -12.00 18.24 5.19
CA ILE A 218 -11.67 18.23 6.63
C ILE A 218 -12.92 17.93 7.45
N ASN A 219 -14.08 18.51 7.11
CA ASN A 219 -15.33 18.29 7.83
C ASN A 219 -15.85 16.85 7.66
N ALA A 220 -15.70 16.24 6.48
CA ALA A 220 -16.03 14.83 6.25
C ALA A 220 -15.17 13.91 7.12
N CYS A 221 -13.84 14.11 7.15
CA CYS A 221 -12.94 13.36 8.02
C CYS A 221 -13.26 13.59 9.51
N ALA A 222 -13.52 14.83 9.90
CA ALA A 222 -13.92 15.18 11.27
C ALA A 222 -15.28 14.60 11.65
N PHE A 223 -16.21 14.46 10.70
CA PHE A 223 -17.49 13.79 10.92
C PHE A 223 -17.27 12.31 11.24
N LEU A 224 -16.48 11.58 10.43
CA LEU A 224 -16.12 10.19 10.71
C LEU A 224 -15.43 10.07 12.09
N ALA A 225 -14.44 10.92 12.37
CA ALA A 225 -13.73 10.93 13.65
C ALA A 225 -14.68 11.14 14.85
N ARG A 226 -15.65 12.06 14.72
CA ARG A 226 -16.65 12.33 15.75
C ARG A 226 -17.55 11.13 15.99
N ARG A 227 -18.03 10.50 14.93
CA ARG A 227 -18.92 9.33 15.02
C ARG A 227 -18.20 8.13 15.64
N ILE A 228 -16.93 7.91 15.29
CA ILE A 228 -16.07 6.90 15.94
C ILE A 228 -15.87 7.22 17.43
N HIS A 229 -15.59 8.48 17.77
CA HIS A 229 -15.39 8.89 19.16
C HIS A 229 -16.67 8.74 19.99
N GLU A 230 -17.82 9.14 19.46
CA GLU A 230 -19.15 8.99 20.09
C GLU A 230 -19.56 7.54 20.33
N ALA A 231 -19.01 6.58 19.58
CA ALA A 231 -19.22 5.15 19.81
C ALA A 231 -18.71 4.70 21.20
N GLY A 232 -17.70 5.40 21.75
CA GLY A 232 -17.25 5.28 23.14
C GLY A 232 -16.38 4.06 23.46
N ASP A 233 -16.29 3.07 22.57
CA ASP A 233 -15.59 1.80 22.81
C ASP A 233 -14.38 1.57 21.89
N LEU A 234 -14.03 2.52 21.02
CA LEU A 234 -12.95 2.40 20.05
C LEU A 234 -11.67 3.18 20.41
N GLY A 235 -11.65 3.87 21.56
CA GLY A 235 -10.53 4.71 22.01
C GLY A 235 -9.18 4.01 22.17
N GLU A 236 -9.19 2.69 22.38
CA GLU A 236 -7.98 1.87 22.56
C GLU A 236 -7.46 1.29 21.23
N VAL A 237 -8.33 1.11 20.24
CA VAL A 237 -7.96 0.49 18.95
C VAL A 237 -7.51 1.56 17.95
N ILE A 238 -8.17 2.73 17.90
CA ILE A 238 -7.78 3.80 16.98
C ILE A 238 -6.71 4.66 17.64
N ILE A 239 -5.47 4.53 17.17
CA ILE A 239 -4.31 5.24 17.73
C ILE A 239 -4.10 6.62 17.11
N GLY A 240 -4.60 6.86 15.90
CA GLY A 240 -4.29 8.10 15.19
C GLY A 240 -4.94 8.24 13.81
N TRP A 241 -4.58 9.34 13.16
CA TRP A 241 -5.10 9.77 11.86
C TRP A 241 -3.95 10.24 10.99
N GLU A 242 -3.92 9.78 9.74
CA GLU A 242 -3.05 10.29 8.70
C GLU A 242 -3.67 11.53 8.03
N SER A 243 -2.82 12.41 7.49
CA SER A 243 -3.25 13.71 6.96
C SER A 243 -4.01 13.63 5.65
N MET A 244 -3.39 13.03 4.64
CA MET A 244 -3.89 12.83 3.27
C MET A 244 -2.90 11.92 2.57
N ASN A 245 -3.40 10.89 1.90
CA ASN A 245 -2.54 10.02 1.11
C ASN A 245 -1.87 10.77 -0.04
N GLU A 246 -0.54 10.64 -0.16
CA GLU A 246 0.30 11.08 -1.28
C GLU A 246 -0.06 12.47 -1.87
N PRO A 247 0.01 13.55 -1.07
CA PRO A 247 -0.42 14.87 -1.53
C PRO A 247 0.46 15.37 -2.68
N HIS A 248 -0.17 15.78 -3.79
CA HIS A 248 0.51 16.33 -4.97
C HIS A 248 0.27 17.84 -5.10
N ARG A 249 1.30 18.62 -5.49
CA ARG A 249 1.23 20.09 -5.54
C ARG A 249 0.41 20.70 -6.68
N GLY A 250 -0.06 19.87 -7.61
CA GLY A 250 -0.67 20.35 -8.86
C GLY A 250 0.34 21.18 -9.66
N LEU A 251 -0.05 22.39 -10.05
CA LEU A 251 0.80 23.34 -10.79
C LEU A 251 1.57 24.31 -9.87
N VAL A 252 1.32 24.31 -8.55
CA VAL A 252 1.91 25.27 -7.62
C VAL A 252 3.45 25.16 -7.64
N GLY A 253 4.13 26.24 -8.04
CA GLY A 253 5.60 26.27 -8.17
C GLY A 253 6.13 25.75 -9.51
N VAL A 254 5.28 25.46 -10.51
CA VAL A 254 5.73 25.14 -11.88
C VAL A 254 6.28 26.40 -12.55
N GLN A 255 7.53 26.33 -13.01
CA GLN A 255 8.26 27.50 -13.52
C GLN A 255 7.87 27.89 -14.95
N ASP A 256 7.57 26.91 -15.80
CA ASP A 256 7.20 27.14 -17.20
C ASP A 256 6.23 26.03 -17.66
N ILE A 257 4.96 26.37 -17.84
CA ILE A 257 3.92 25.41 -18.25
C ILE A 257 3.99 25.01 -19.73
N SER A 258 4.89 25.62 -20.52
CA SER A 258 5.09 25.28 -21.94
C SER A 258 6.04 24.11 -22.16
N VAL A 259 6.68 23.60 -21.10
CA VAL A 259 7.63 22.49 -21.16
C VAL A 259 7.31 21.44 -20.09
N ILE A 260 7.80 20.22 -20.29
CA ILE A 260 7.78 19.20 -19.24
C ILE A 260 8.93 19.51 -18.27
N PRO A 261 8.65 19.71 -16.97
CA PRO A 261 9.69 20.02 -16.00
C PRO A 261 10.71 18.87 -15.87
N PRO A 262 12.01 19.16 -15.69
CA PRO A 262 13.03 18.11 -15.50
C PRO A 262 12.78 17.22 -14.28
N GLU A 263 12.11 17.74 -13.25
CA GLU A 263 11.71 16.99 -12.06
C GLU A 263 10.56 15.99 -12.32
N GLN A 264 9.84 16.09 -13.44
CA GLN A 264 8.81 15.12 -13.83
C GLN A 264 9.46 13.84 -14.40
N GLN A 265 9.86 12.95 -13.49
CA GLN A 265 10.55 11.69 -13.82
C GLN A 265 9.62 10.59 -14.34
N LEU A 266 8.30 10.68 -14.09
CA LEU A 266 7.34 9.67 -14.53
C LEU A 266 6.66 10.09 -15.82
N GLN A 267 6.97 9.39 -16.92
CA GLN A 267 6.37 9.62 -18.24
C GLN A 267 6.12 8.28 -18.93
N LEU A 268 4.88 8.07 -19.39
CA LEU A 268 4.44 6.84 -20.06
C LEU A 268 3.23 7.14 -20.94
N GLY A 269 3.17 6.59 -22.14
CA GLY A 269 2.12 6.92 -23.11
C GLY A 269 2.24 8.38 -23.57
N THR A 270 1.13 9.03 -23.88
CA THR A 270 1.10 10.47 -24.14
C THR A 270 1.49 11.25 -22.87
N SER A 271 2.35 12.24 -23.01
CA SER A 271 2.82 13.08 -21.90
C SER A 271 2.74 14.54 -22.33
N PRO A 272 1.61 15.24 -22.06
CA PRO A 272 1.46 16.64 -22.41
C PRO A 272 2.25 17.56 -21.48
N THR A 273 2.68 18.71 -21.99
CA THR A 273 2.97 19.86 -21.10
C THR A 273 1.67 20.35 -20.46
N ALA A 274 1.75 21.08 -19.35
CA ALA A 274 0.55 21.63 -18.72
C ALA A 274 -0.25 22.52 -19.68
N PHE A 275 0.41 23.31 -20.54
CA PHE A 275 -0.30 24.09 -21.56
C PHE A 275 -0.93 23.21 -22.65
N GLN A 276 -0.27 22.15 -23.11
CA GLN A 276 -0.87 21.20 -24.06
C GLN A 276 -2.11 20.51 -23.47
N ALA A 277 -2.08 20.16 -22.19
CA ALA A 277 -3.23 19.60 -21.48
C ALA A 277 -4.39 20.61 -21.38
N MET A 278 -4.11 21.91 -21.20
CA MET A 278 -5.13 22.97 -21.25
C MET A 278 -5.76 23.11 -22.64
N LEU A 279 -4.96 22.98 -23.71
CA LEU A 279 -5.44 23.02 -25.09
C LEU A 279 -6.37 21.84 -25.40
N THR A 280 -5.93 20.59 -25.14
CA THR A 280 -6.77 19.41 -25.41
C THR A 280 -8.01 19.38 -24.52
N GLY A 281 -7.92 19.79 -23.25
CA GLY A 281 -9.11 19.96 -22.42
C GLY A 281 -10.06 21.06 -22.87
N SER A 282 -9.62 21.96 -23.76
CA SER A 282 -10.46 22.99 -24.38
C SER A 282 -10.87 22.63 -25.82
N GLY A 283 -10.75 21.35 -26.19
CA GLY A 283 -11.21 20.83 -27.47
C GLY A 283 -10.27 21.11 -28.65
N LYS A 284 -9.03 21.54 -28.38
CA LYS A 284 -8.04 21.87 -29.40
C LYS A 284 -7.11 20.68 -29.64
N ALA A 285 -6.85 20.37 -30.90
CA ALA A 285 -5.90 19.32 -31.25
C ALA A 285 -4.46 19.74 -30.91
N CYS A 286 -3.66 18.80 -30.38
CA CYS A 286 -2.27 19.06 -30.01
C CYS A 286 -1.38 17.84 -30.24
N GLU A 287 -0.18 18.05 -30.81
CA GLU A 287 0.85 17.01 -30.88
C GLU A 287 1.55 16.87 -29.52
N GLN A 288 1.38 15.70 -28.89
CA GLN A 288 1.97 15.38 -27.61
C GLN A 288 3.08 14.35 -27.78
N THR A 289 4.14 14.46 -26.99
CA THR A 289 5.20 13.44 -26.99
C THR A 289 4.69 12.14 -26.40
N THR A 290 5.07 11.02 -27.02
CA THR A 290 4.81 9.69 -26.48
C THR A 290 6.07 9.10 -25.86
N TRP A 291 5.90 8.37 -24.77
CA TRP A 291 6.95 7.83 -23.94
C TRP A 291 6.71 6.35 -23.63
N ALA A 292 7.79 5.61 -23.47
CA ALA A 292 7.79 4.27 -22.88
C ALA A 292 8.77 4.22 -21.72
N PHE A 293 8.57 3.25 -20.82
CA PHE A 293 9.46 3.04 -19.69
C PHE A 293 10.36 1.83 -19.95
N GLY A 294 11.68 2.04 -19.90
CA GLY A 294 12.68 0.99 -20.03
C GLY A 294 13.48 0.81 -18.76
N ASN A 295 14.49 -0.06 -18.79
CA ASN A 295 15.29 -0.37 -17.61
C ASN A 295 16.15 0.80 -17.07
N PHE A 296 16.29 1.87 -17.85
CA PHE A 296 17.03 3.08 -17.47
C PHE A 296 16.11 4.30 -17.25
N GLY A 297 14.80 4.07 -17.13
CA GLY A 297 13.80 5.12 -16.96
C GLY A 297 12.99 5.40 -18.23
N PRO A 298 12.25 6.53 -18.24
CA PRO A 298 11.41 6.89 -19.38
C PRO A 298 12.26 7.31 -20.58
N TYR A 299 11.82 6.95 -21.78
CA TYR A 299 12.41 7.42 -23.03
C TYR A 299 11.32 7.76 -24.05
N LYS A 300 11.56 8.81 -24.83
CA LYS A 300 10.64 9.27 -25.87
C LYS A 300 10.57 8.24 -27.00
N THR A 301 9.37 7.82 -27.36
CA THR A 301 9.09 6.88 -28.44
C THR A 301 8.57 7.57 -29.70
N GLY A 302 7.97 8.75 -29.58
CA GLY A 302 7.47 9.49 -30.74
C GLY A 302 6.63 10.70 -30.36
N THR A 303 5.66 11.00 -31.22
CA THR A 303 4.62 12.01 -31.05
C THR A 303 3.29 11.45 -31.51
N ASN A 304 2.20 11.83 -30.85
CA ASN A 304 0.83 11.50 -31.22
C ASN A 304 -0.01 12.77 -31.28
N LEU A 305 -0.88 12.88 -32.29
CA LEU A 305 -1.88 13.95 -32.36
C LEU A 305 -3.06 13.54 -31.48
N VAL A 306 -3.27 14.28 -30.40
CA VAL A 306 -4.48 14.16 -29.58
C VAL A 306 -5.48 15.19 -30.09
N ASP A 307 -6.59 14.73 -30.68
CA ASP A 307 -7.64 15.57 -31.25
C ASP A 307 -9.00 15.27 -30.57
N PRO A 308 -9.45 16.13 -29.64
CA PRO A 308 -10.75 15.99 -29.01
C PRO A 308 -11.93 16.33 -29.93
N ALA A 309 -11.69 16.77 -31.17
CA ALA A 309 -12.73 17.14 -32.14
C ALA A 309 -13.75 18.18 -31.62
N GLY A 310 -13.28 19.14 -30.81
CA GLY A 310 -14.10 20.19 -30.19
C GLY A 310 -14.82 19.77 -28.91
N VAL A 311 -14.71 18.51 -28.46
CA VAL A 311 -15.17 18.08 -27.14
C VAL A 311 -14.29 18.74 -26.08
N ILE A 312 -14.90 19.29 -25.03
CA ILE A 312 -14.19 19.98 -23.94
C ILE A 312 -14.31 19.22 -22.63
N ALA A 313 -13.28 19.33 -21.78
CA ALA A 313 -13.22 18.73 -20.45
C ALA A 313 -14.02 19.52 -19.40
N TRP A 314 -14.59 20.66 -19.80
CA TRP A 314 -15.32 21.58 -18.93
C TRP A 314 -16.83 21.35 -19.06
N LEU A 315 -17.55 21.54 -17.96
CA LEU A 315 -19.00 21.50 -17.94
C LEU A 315 -19.58 22.50 -18.93
N PRO A 316 -20.65 22.16 -19.66
CA PRO A 316 -21.25 23.06 -20.64
C PRO A 316 -21.87 24.29 -19.95
N ALA A 317 -21.90 25.42 -20.66
CA ALA A 317 -22.52 26.65 -20.19
C ALA A 317 -24.05 26.68 -20.36
N ASP A 318 -24.62 25.66 -21.00
CA ASP A 318 -26.05 25.55 -21.23
C ASP A 318 -26.79 24.90 -20.04
N GLN A 319 -28.10 24.70 -20.18
CA GLN A 319 -28.93 24.12 -19.12
C GLN A 319 -28.73 22.60 -18.93
N SER A 320 -27.80 21.95 -19.67
CA SER A 320 -27.59 20.50 -19.54
C SER A 320 -26.85 20.10 -18.27
N PHE A 321 -26.15 21.03 -17.62
CA PHE A 321 -25.66 20.90 -16.25
C PHE A 321 -26.29 21.98 -15.37
N ASN A 322 -26.66 21.61 -14.14
CA ASN A 322 -27.33 22.51 -13.22
C ASN A 322 -26.66 22.47 -11.86
N ASP A 323 -26.01 23.57 -11.47
CA ASP A 323 -25.42 23.75 -10.14
C ASP A 323 -26.48 23.49 -9.02
N ASN A 324 -27.78 23.68 -9.29
CA ASN A 324 -28.86 23.33 -8.35
C ASN A 324 -28.91 21.83 -7.98
N GLN A 325 -28.27 20.93 -8.75
CA GLN A 325 -28.16 19.50 -8.41
C GLN A 325 -27.56 19.30 -7.02
N TYR A 326 -26.52 20.08 -6.68
CA TYR A 326 -25.84 20.03 -5.38
C TYR A 326 -26.13 21.25 -4.50
N GLY A 327 -27.04 22.13 -4.95
CA GLY A 327 -27.54 23.26 -4.16
C GLY A 327 -26.58 24.43 -3.96
N TRP A 328 -25.42 24.42 -4.63
CA TRP A 328 -24.46 25.51 -4.53
C TRP A 328 -24.75 26.63 -5.53
N GLN A 329 -24.22 27.82 -5.25
CA GLN A 329 -24.31 28.99 -6.12
C GLN A 329 -22.91 29.41 -6.59
N ARG A 330 -22.68 29.31 -7.90
CA ARG A 330 -21.45 29.79 -8.51
C ARG A 330 -21.47 31.29 -8.72
N ASP A 331 -20.34 31.94 -8.45
CA ASP A 331 -20.18 33.36 -8.72
C ASP A 331 -20.30 33.64 -10.24
N PRO A 332 -21.03 34.69 -10.67
CA PRO A 332 -21.18 35.02 -12.09
C PRO A 332 -19.85 35.27 -12.82
N GLY A 333 -18.77 35.59 -12.10
CA GLY A 333 -17.42 35.73 -12.62
C GLY A 333 -16.73 34.42 -12.98
N TRP A 334 -17.22 33.27 -12.51
CA TRP A 334 -16.75 31.94 -12.88
C TRP A 334 -17.68 31.33 -13.94
N LYS A 335 -17.24 31.35 -15.19
CA LYS A 335 -18.02 30.86 -16.32
C LYS A 335 -17.82 29.36 -16.53
N LEU A 336 -18.91 28.63 -16.69
CA LEU A 336 -18.88 27.26 -17.23
C LEU A 336 -18.63 27.31 -18.75
N GLY A 337 -18.22 26.18 -19.32
CA GLY A 337 -17.89 26.01 -20.73
C GLY A 337 -16.53 26.56 -21.15
N GLU A 338 -15.79 27.18 -20.23
CA GLU A 338 -14.51 27.84 -20.49
C GLU A 338 -13.42 27.30 -19.56
N CYS A 339 -12.19 27.15 -20.09
CA CYS A 339 -11.04 26.77 -19.29
C CYS A 339 -10.79 27.78 -18.16
N ILE A 340 -10.70 27.29 -16.92
CA ILE A 340 -10.51 28.16 -15.75
C ILE A 340 -9.22 28.99 -15.86
N TRP A 341 -8.15 28.44 -16.45
CA TRP A 341 -6.88 29.15 -16.63
C TRP A 341 -6.96 30.22 -17.73
N ALA A 342 -7.76 30.00 -18.78
CA ALA A 342 -8.05 31.03 -19.78
C ALA A 342 -8.82 32.21 -19.14
N GLN A 343 -9.78 31.91 -18.27
CA GLN A 343 -10.54 32.94 -17.53
C GLN A 343 -9.65 33.81 -16.62
N HIS A 344 -8.48 33.30 -16.23
CA HIS A 344 -7.46 34.03 -15.46
C HIS A 344 -6.35 34.63 -16.32
N GLY A 345 -6.47 34.60 -17.65
CA GLY A 345 -5.52 35.22 -18.57
C GLY A 345 -4.19 34.48 -18.68
N VAL A 346 -4.16 33.18 -18.35
CA VAL A 346 -2.96 32.35 -18.54
C VAL A 346 -2.69 32.15 -20.03
N TRP A 347 -3.74 32.01 -20.84
CA TRP A 347 -3.67 31.86 -22.29
C TRP A 347 -4.94 32.41 -22.95
N ASP A 348 -4.87 32.71 -24.25
CA ASP A 348 -5.98 33.24 -25.05
C ASP A 348 -6.68 32.12 -25.86
N PRO A 349 -7.95 31.79 -25.57
CA PRO A 349 -8.68 30.72 -26.26
C PRO A 349 -9.09 31.05 -27.70
N SER A 350 -9.04 32.33 -28.10
CA SER A 350 -9.37 32.77 -29.45
C SER A 350 -8.21 32.60 -30.44
N THR A 351 -6.98 32.67 -29.93
CA THR A 351 -5.75 32.59 -30.73
C THR A 351 -4.89 31.37 -30.39
N ASP A 352 -5.26 30.61 -29.35
CA ASP A 352 -4.51 29.48 -28.79
C ASP A 352 -3.09 29.86 -28.34
N VAL A 353 -2.90 31.12 -27.91
CA VAL A 353 -1.60 31.67 -27.49
C VAL A 353 -1.43 31.64 -25.98
N LEU A 354 -0.33 31.05 -25.52
CA LEU A 354 0.11 31.13 -24.12
C LEU A 354 0.55 32.56 -23.78
N LEU A 355 -0.08 33.18 -22.77
CA LEU A 355 0.19 34.56 -22.37
C LEU A 355 1.11 34.63 -21.15
N GLN A 356 0.98 33.70 -20.20
CA GLN A 356 1.73 33.68 -18.94
C GLN A 356 2.25 32.27 -18.65
N LYS A 357 3.45 31.98 -19.16
CA LYS A 357 4.08 30.67 -18.99
C LYS A 357 4.51 30.37 -17.54
N ASP A 358 4.77 31.42 -16.76
CA ASP A 358 5.27 31.38 -15.39
C ASP A 358 4.17 31.70 -14.35
N TYR A 359 2.90 31.62 -14.72
CA TYR A 359 1.76 32.01 -13.87
C TYR A 359 1.76 31.34 -12.49
N PHE A 360 2.15 30.06 -12.42
CA PHE A 360 2.18 29.29 -11.17
C PHE A 360 3.54 29.32 -10.45
N SER A 361 4.54 30.01 -11.01
CA SER A 361 5.90 30.06 -10.47
C SER A 361 6.07 30.97 -9.26
N LYS A 362 5.06 31.79 -8.96
CA LYS A 362 5.10 32.81 -7.92
C LYS A 362 3.70 33.11 -7.41
N LYS A 363 3.59 33.51 -6.14
CA LYS A 363 2.36 34.05 -5.58
C LYS A 363 1.96 35.35 -6.28
N PRO A 364 0.69 35.79 -6.20
CA PRO A 364 0.28 37.13 -6.65
C PRO A 364 1.08 38.27 -6.01
N THR A 365 1.65 38.04 -4.82
CA THR A 365 2.55 38.97 -4.13
C THR A 365 3.92 39.13 -4.80
N GLY A 366 4.25 38.27 -5.78
CA GLY A 366 5.54 38.21 -6.46
C GLY A 366 6.56 37.27 -5.80
N GLU A 367 6.21 36.64 -4.67
CA GLU A 367 7.07 35.65 -4.01
C GLU A 367 7.26 34.41 -4.89
N PRO A 368 8.51 34.04 -5.28
CA PRO A 368 8.75 32.82 -6.06
C PRO A 368 8.29 31.58 -5.29
N LEU A 369 7.81 30.56 -5.99
CA LEU A 369 7.36 29.28 -5.47
C LEU A 369 8.17 28.14 -6.10
N ASP A 370 8.40 27.11 -5.30
CA ASP A 370 8.98 25.83 -5.67
C ASP A 370 8.34 24.74 -4.80
N TYR A 371 8.83 23.51 -4.90
CA TYR A 371 8.30 22.39 -4.11
C TYR A 371 8.49 22.61 -2.60
N GLU A 372 9.66 23.10 -2.17
CA GLU A 372 9.95 23.36 -0.76
C GLU A 372 8.97 24.38 -0.17
N LYS A 373 8.72 25.49 -0.89
CA LYS A 373 7.78 26.51 -0.47
C LYS A 373 6.35 26.02 -0.48
N PHE A 374 5.96 25.18 -1.45
CA PHE A 374 4.65 24.53 -1.43
C PHE A 374 4.47 23.73 -0.13
N THR A 375 5.43 22.86 0.17
CA THR A 375 5.41 22.00 1.35
C THR A 375 5.36 22.83 2.64
N ASN A 376 6.17 23.88 2.75
CA ASN A 376 6.27 24.71 3.95
C ASN A 376 5.20 25.82 4.08
N SER A 377 4.29 25.96 3.09
CA SER A 377 3.18 26.91 3.16
C SER A 377 1.83 26.21 2.98
N TYR A 378 1.37 26.02 1.75
CA TYR A 378 0.02 25.50 1.45
C TYR A 378 -0.26 24.13 2.09
N PHE A 379 0.69 23.20 2.03
CA PHE A 379 0.54 21.90 2.68
C PHE A 379 0.49 22.03 4.21
N LEU A 380 1.42 22.77 4.83
CA LEU A 380 1.43 22.95 6.28
C LEU A 380 0.19 23.68 6.80
N ASP A 381 -0.35 24.65 6.07
CA ASP A 381 -1.58 25.36 6.44
C ASP A 381 -2.78 24.40 6.50
N HIS A 382 -2.93 23.55 5.48
CA HIS A 382 -3.93 22.50 5.49
C HIS A 382 -3.68 21.46 6.60
N TYR A 383 -2.44 21.01 6.78
CA TYR A 383 -2.08 20.04 7.83
C TYR A 383 -2.45 20.57 9.22
N ARG A 384 -2.20 21.85 9.49
CA ARG A 384 -2.63 22.53 10.73
C ARG A 384 -4.15 22.51 10.87
N ALA A 385 -4.89 22.87 9.80
CA ALA A 385 -6.35 22.86 9.83
C ALA A 385 -6.92 21.46 10.10
N TYR A 386 -6.43 20.44 9.37
CA TYR A 386 -6.81 19.04 9.54
C TYR A 386 -6.49 18.52 10.94
N LYS A 387 -5.25 18.69 11.41
CA LYS A 387 -4.82 18.31 12.77
C LYS A 387 -5.72 18.92 13.83
N ASN A 388 -6.00 20.21 13.72
CA ASN A 388 -6.83 20.92 14.68
C ASN A 388 -8.29 20.43 14.67
N ALA A 389 -8.83 20.09 13.49
CA ALA A 389 -10.18 19.53 13.38
C ALA A 389 -10.29 18.16 14.06
N ILE A 390 -9.35 17.25 13.80
CA ILE A 390 -9.30 15.93 14.44
C ILE A 390 -9.10 16.06 15.95
N ARG A 391 -8.13 16.86 16.41
CA ARG A 391 -7.82 16.99 17.85
C ARG A 391 -8.85 17.75 18.68
N ARG A 392 -9.72 18.54 18.06
CA ARG A 392 -10.92 19.09 18.75
C ARG A 392 -11.88 17.99 19.19
N ILE A 393 -11.89 16.86 18.47
CA ILE A 393 -12.72 15.69 18.77
C ILE A 393 -11.94 14.71 19.65
N TRP A 394 -10.69 14.45 19.28
CA TRP A 394 -9.84 13.45 19.91
C TRP A 394 -8.48 14.06 20.26
N PRO A 395 -8.34 14.71 21.42
CA PRO A 395 -7.14 15.47 21.79
C PRO A 395 -5.84 14.65 21.75
N ASP A 396 -5.92 13.38 22.15
CA ASP A 396 -4.77 12.47 22.25
C ASP A 396 -4.44 11.74 20.94
N ALA A 397 -5.15 12.03 19.83
CA ALA A 397 -4.90 11.37 18.55
C ALA A 397 -3.47 11.63 18.06
N ILE A 398 -2.76 10.53 17.72
CA ILE A 398 -1.45 10.59 17.08
C ILE A 398 -1.65 11.06 15.64
N MET A 399 -0.92 12.09 15.24
CA MET A 399 -1.01 12.63 13.88
C MET A 399 0.07 12.03 13.00
N PHE A 400 -0.31 11.16 12.07
CA PHE A 400 0.57 10.65 11.03
C PHE A 400 0.67 11.73 9.94
N CYS A 401 1.80 12.44 9.90
CA CYS A 401 2.02 13.50 8.92
C CYS A 401 2.67 12.91 7.68
N GLN A 402 1.90 12.84 6.58
CA GLN A 402 2.39 12.39 5.28
C GLN A 402 2.63 13.59 4.36
N PRO A 403 3.89 14.04 4.19
CA PRO A 403 4.22 15.03 3.18
C PRO A 403 4.22 14.42 1.77
N PRO A 404 4.39 15.23 0.71
CA PRO A 404 4.52 14.74 -0.65
C PRO A 404 5.59 13.65 -0.80
N VAL A 405 5.29 12.62 -1.59
CA VAL A 405 6.06 11.38 -1.68
C VAL A 405 7.45 11.63 -2.27
N MET A 406 8.49 11.09 -1.62
CA MET A 406 9.90 11.23 -2.01
C MET A 406 10.44 12.67 -2.10
N GLU A 407 9.65 13.67 -1.72
CA GLU A 407 10.08 15.06 -1.65
C GLU A 407 10.71 15.38 -0.30
N VAL A 408 11.36 16.55 -0.21
CA VAL A 408 11.90 17.01 1.07
C VAL A 408 10.71 17.29 2.02
N PRO A 409 10.68 16.69 3.23
CA PRO A 409 9.61 16.92 4.20
C PRO A 409 9.60 18.38 4.70
N PRO A 410 8.49 18.84 5.32
CA PRO A 410 8.40 20.21 5.85
C PRO A 410 9.43 20.46 6.96
N ASP A 411 10.02 21.66 6.97
CA ASP A 411 10.98 22.11 7.98
C ASP A 411 10.24 22.66 9.21
N ILE A 412 9.80 21.74 10.07
CA ILE A 412 9.01 22.06 11.27
C ILE A 412 9.81 21.87 12.56
N LYS A 413 11.02 21.34 12.52
CA LYS A 413 11.81 21.04 13.72
C LYS A 413 12.03 22.27 14.59
N GLY A 414 11.70 22.14 15.87
CA GLY A 414 11.78 23.22 16.86
C GLY A 414 10.73 24.33 16.69
N THR A 415 9.82 24.21 15.71
CA THR A 415 8.69 25.12 15.54
C THR A 415 7.49 24.66 16.38
N THR A 416 6.38 25.39 16.34
CA THR A 416 5.12 24.98 16.96
C THR A 416 4.47 23.76 16.30
N ASP A 417 4.87 23.44 15.07
CA ASP A 417 4.40 22.26 14.35
C ASP A 417 5.22 21.00 14.65
N ASP A 418 6.36 21.12 15.35
CA ASP A 418 7.16 20.02 15.90
C ASP A 418 6.41 19.34 17.07
N ASP A 419 5.38 18.59 16.70
CA ASP A 419 4.35 18.12 17.62
C ASP A 419 4.80 16.83 18.32
N PRO A 420 4.88 16.78 19.66
CA PRO A 420 5.38 15.60 20.38
C PRO A 420 4.52 14.33 20.19
N ASN A 421 3.28 14.47 19.70
CA ASN A 421 2.37 13.36 19.43
C ASN A 421 2.11 13.22 17.93
N MET A 422 3.20 13.17 17.15
CA MET A 422 3.18 12.95 15.70
C MET A 422 4.03 11.76 15.28
N VAL A 423 3.78 11.30 14.06
CA VAL A 423 4.57 10.28 13.36
C VAL A 423 4.91 10.83 11.98
N HIS A 424 6.13 10.62 11.54
CA HIS A 424 6.51 10.87 10.14
C HIS A 424 6.04 9.68 9.31
N ALA A 425 5.07 9.91 8.44
CA ALA A 425 4.51 8.91 7.55
C ALA A 425 5.18 9.03 6.17
N VAL A 426 5.88 7.98 5.74
CA VAL A 426 6.71 7.99 4.55
C VAL A 426 6.33 6.83 3.64
N HIS A 427 6.27 7.08 2.34
CA HIS A 427 6.07 6.02 1.35
C HIS A 427 7.39 5.67 0.66
N PHE A 428 7.55 4.40 0.31
CA PHE A 428 8.66 3.96 -0.52
C PHE A 428 8.26 2.83 -1.45
N TYR A 429 8.51 3.01 -2.74
CA TYR A 429 8.48 1.94 -3.73
C TYR A 429 9.79 1.90 -4.51
N ASP A 430 10.27 0.70 -4.80
CA ASP A 430 11.34 0.51 -5.77
C ASP A 430 10.81 0.81 -7.18
N GLY A 431 11.01 2.05 -7.64
CA GLY A 431 10.43 2.55 -8.88
C GLY A 431 10.78 1.72 -10.12
N LEU A 432 11.97 1.11 -10.17
CA LEU A 432 12.34 0.24 -11.28
C LEU A 432 11.48 -1.02 -11.30
N THR A 433 11.38 -1.73 -10.17
CA THR A 433 10.56 -2.95 -10.06
C THR A 433 9.08 -2.66 -10.26
N LEU A 434 8.56 -1.57 -9.68
CA LEU A 434 7.15 -1.21 -9.80
C LEU A 434 6.75 -0.87 -11.25
N LEU A 435 7.53 -0.01 -11.92
CA LEU A 435 7.17 0.48 -13.27
C LEU A 435 7.43 -0.56 -14.36
N THR A 436 8.46 -1.39 -14.21
CA THR A 436 8.75 -2.46 -15.19
C THR A 436 8.00 -3.76 -14.89
N LYS A 437 7.41 -3.90 -13.70
CA LYS A 437 6.86 -5.16 -13.17
C LYS A 437 7.87 -6.32 -13.32
N HIS A 438 9.13 -6.05 -12.98
CA HIS A 438 10.22 -7.00 -13.10
C HIS A 438 11.25 -6.80 -11.98
N TRP A 439 11.59 -7.86 -11.25
CA TRP A 439 12.67 -7.82 -10.27
C TRP A 439 14.03 -8.05 -10.93
N ASN A 440 14.77 -6.97 -11.15
CA ASN A 440 16.10 -7.03 -11.74
C ASN A 440 17.16 -7.44 -10.70
N ARG A 441 17.65 -8.68 -10.78
CA ARG A 441 18.69 -9.21 -9.88
C ARG A 441 20.11 -8.68 -10.16
N LEU A 442 20.32 -8.05 -11.31
CA LEU A 442 21.64 -7.62 -11.78
C LEU A 442 21.98 -6.21 -11.33
N TYR A 443 21.01 -5.29 -11.35
CA TYR A 443 21.22 -3.93 -10.90
C TYR A 443 19.95 -3.22 -10.46
N ASN A 444 20.13 -2.13 -9.70
CA ASN A 444 19.11 -1.15 -9.36
C ASN A 444 19.76 0.25 -9.23
N VAL A 445 18.98 1.29 -8.91
CA VAL A 445 19.38 2.69 -8.88
C VAL A 445 19.05 3.30 -7.50
N ASP A 446 19.96 4.12 -6.96
CA ASP A 446 19.70 4.98 -5.79
C ASP A 446 18.84 6.18 -6.24
N VAL A 447 17.53 5.96 -6.42
CA VAL A 447 16.57 6.96 -6.92
C VAL A 447 16.51 8.16 -5.99
N ILE A 448 16.43 7.93 -4.67
CA ILE A 448 16.40 9.03 -3.70
C ILE A 448 17.71 9.84 -3.77
N GLY A 449 18.86 9.19 -3.91
CA GLY A 449 20.14 9.86 -4.11
C GLY A 449 20.18 10.71 -5.40
N VAL A 450 19.57 10.24 -6.49
CA VAL A 450 19.43 11.03 -7.72
C VAL A 450 18.54 12.25 -7.49
N LEU A 451 17.36 12.07 -6.88
CA LEU A 451 16.42 13.16 -6.58
C LEU A 451 17.03 14.22 -5.65
N ARG A 452 17.94 13.83 -4.76
CA ARG A 452 18.66 14.73 -3.84
C ARG A 452 19.97 15.28 -4.40
N GLY A 453 20.28 15.04 -5.69
CA GLY A 453 21.49 15.57 -6.32
C GLY A 453 22.81 15.02 -5.73
N LYS A 454 22.79 13.84 -5.12
CA LYS A 454 23.95 13.19 -4.47
C LYS A 454 25.06 12.81 -5.47
N TYR A 455 24.73 12.76 -6.76
CA TYR A 455 25.60 12.25 -7.82
C TYR A 455 25.88 13.31 -8.88
N LEU A 456 27.13 13.40 -9.33
CA LEU A 456 27.52 14.28 -10.45
C LEU A 456 26.79 13.91 -11.76
N THR A 457 26.52 12.62 -11.96
CA THR A 457 25.71 12.11 -13.06
C THR A 457 24.87 10.91 -12.57
N PRO A 458 23.67 10.66 -13.12
CA PRO A 458 22.82 9.54 -12.71
C PRO A 458 23.49 8.16 -12.83
N ALA A 459 24.49 8.01 -13.70
CA ALA A 459 25.23 6.75 -13.86
C ALA A 459 25.91 6.27 -12.55
N PHE A 460 26.31 7.20 -11.67
CA PHE A 460 26.92 6.85 -10.38
C PHE A 460 25.91 6.35 -9.33
N ALA A 461 24.61 6.48 -9.60
CA ALA A 461 23.55 5.93 -8.76
C ALA A 461 23.33 4.42 -9.00
N LEU A 462 23.89 3.85 -10.06
CA LEU A 462 23.75 2.43 -10.40
C LEU A 462 24.42 1.53 -9.36
N LYS A 463 23.71 0.48 -8.93
CA LYS A 463 24.17 -0.53 -7.97
C LYS A 463 24.09 -1.88 -8.62
N VAL A 464 25.22 -2.58 -8.70
CA VAL A 464 25.35 -3.85 -9.43
C VAL A 464 25.51 -5.01 -8.47
N GLY A 465 24.70 -6.05 -8.66
CA GLY A 465 24.65 -7.26 -7.85
C GLY A 465 23.64 -7.17 -6.70
N GLU A 466 22.99 -8.30 -6.41
CA GLU A 466 21.89 -8.40 -5.43
C GLU A 466 22.24 -7.84 -4.04
N THR A 467 23.45 -8.09 -3.55
CA THR A 467 23.93 -7.49 -2.28
C THR A 467 23.97 -5.97 -2.33
N ALA A 468 24.43 -5.38 -3.44
CA ALA A 468 24.49 -3.93 -3.60
C ALA A 468 23.09 -3.32 -3.75
N ILE A 469 22.17 -4.02 -4.42
CA ILE A 469 20.75 -3.63 -4.56
C ILE A 469 20.08 -3.59 -3.18
N ARG A 470 20.20 -4.67 -2.39
CA ARG A 470 19.62 -4.75 -1.05
C ARG A 470 20.17 -3.65 -0.11
N ASN A 471 21.48 -3.44 -0.14
CA ASN A 471 22.11 -2.35 0.62
C ASN A 471 21.63 -0.99 0.14
N CYS A 472 21.41 -0.80 -1.18
CA CYS A 472 20.87 0.43 -1.74
C CYS A 472 19.48 0.75 -1.19
N LEU A 473 18.55 -0.23 -1.23
CA LEU A 473 17.21 -0.04 -0.70
C LEU A 473 17.26 0.31 0.79
N ARG A 474 18.05 -0.43 1.59
CA ARG A 474 18.27 -0.12 3.01
C ARG A 474 18.78 1.32 3.21
N ASP A 475 19.79 1.71 2.46
CA ASP A 475 20.43 3.03 2.61
C ASP A 475 19.50 4.17 2.18
N GLN A 476 18.62 3.94 1.19
CA GLN A 476 17.56 4.87 0.81
C GLN A 476 16.51 5.04 1.91
N LEU A 477 15.99 3.95 2.49
CA LEU A 477 15.04 4.03 3.61
C LEU A 477 15.68 4.71 4.83
N LYS A 478 16.93 4.36 5.16
CA LYS A 478 17.68 5.03 6.22
C LYS A 478 17.85 6.53 5.95
N PHE A 479 18.16 6.90 4.71
CA PHE A 479 18.26 8.30 4.31
C PHE A 479 16.94 9.05 4.52
N LEU A 480 15.82 8.51 4.05
CA LEU A 480 14.49 9.13 4.21
C LEU A 480 14.13 9.33 5.68
N ARG A 481 14.43 8.33 6.54
CA ARG A 481 14.24 8.44 7.99
C ARG A 481 15.11 9.54 8.60
N ASP A 482 16.39 9.59 8.25
CA ASP A 482 17.33 10.59 8.77
C ASP A 482 16.98 12.00 8.29
N GLU A 483 16.56 12.14 7.03
CA GLU A 483 16.04 13.37 6.46
C GLU A 483 14.79 13.84 7.23
N SER A 484 13.82 12.95 7.46
CA SER A 484 12.61 13.26 8.23
C SER A 484 12.97 13.75 9.64
N ARG A 485 13.93 13.14 10.32
CA ARG A 485 14.40 13.60 11.65
C ARG A 485 15.14 14.95 11.63
N ASN A 486 15.78 15.27 10.52
CA ASN A 486 16.49 16.53 10.36
C ASN A 486 15.53 17.70 10.20
N TYR A 487 14.46 17.54 9.40
CA TYR A 487 13.49 18.59 9.10
C TYR A 487 12.29 18.61 10.04
N MET A 488 11.80 17.45 10.48
CA MET A 488 10.54 17.35 11.22
C MET A 488 10.69 17.00 12.71
N GLY A 489 11.91 16.92 13.24
CA GLY A 489 12.15 16.71 14.67
C GLY A 489 12.28 15.25 15.09
N SER A 490 12.31 15.02 16.41
CA SER A 490 12.67 13.71 16.99
C SER A 490 11.43 12.85 17.25
N HIS A 491 10.82 12.34 16.18
CA HIS A 491 9.59 11.54 16.22
C HIS A 491 9.77 10.14 15.65
N PRO A 492 8.81 9.22 15.87
CA PRO A 492 8.80 7.94 15.19
C PRO A 492 8.62 8.12 13.69
N VAL A 493 9.30 7.28 12.91
CA VAL A 493 9.12 7.21 11.45
C VAL A 493 8.48 5.87 11.11
N VAL A 494 7.37 5.90 10.39
CA VAL A 494 6.66 4.71 9.90
C VAL A 494 6.61 4.77 8.38
N PHE A 495 7.03 3.69 7.72
CA PHE A 495 6.81 3.54 6.29
C PHE A 495 5.37 3.13 6.03
N THR A 496 4.46 4.10 5.85
CA THR A 496 3.02 3.84 5.76
C THR A 496 2.60 3.16 4.46
N GLU A 497 3.48 3.15 3.46
CA GLU A 497 3.37 2.26 2.30
C GLU A 497 4.72 1.79 1.79
N ILE A 498 4.78 0.50 1.49
CA ILE A 498 5.86 -0.17 0.78
C ILE A 498 5.37 -1.54 0.28
N GLY A 499 5.73 -1.92 -0.94
CA GLY A 499 5.23 -3.15 -1.57
C GLY A 499 5.97 -3.53 -2.84
N ILE A 500 5.46 -4.57 -3.51
CA ILE A 500 5.95 -5.08 -4.80
C ILE A 500 4.77 -5.49 -5.70
N PRO A 501 4.93 -5.49 -7.04
CA PRO A 501 3.98 -6.14 -7.92
C PRO A 501 4.12 -7.67 -7.88
N TYR A 502 3.00 -8.37 -7.93
CA TYR A 502 2.92 -9.83 -7.98
C TYR A 502 2.75 -10.35 -9.41
N ASP A 503 2.20 -9.56 -10.34
CA ASP A 503 2.04 -9.90 -11.76
C ASP A 503 3.33 -9.72 -12.58
N MET A 504 4.49 -9.90 -11.95
CA MET A 504 5.79 -9.74 -12.60
C MET A 504 5.98 -10.67 -13.81
N ASP A 505 6.78 -10.22 -14.77
CA ASP A 505 7.18 -11.01 -15.93
C ASP A 505 5.98 -11.59 -16.70
N ASP A 506 4.97 -10.74 -16.92
CA ASP A 506 3.69 -11.09 -17.54
C ASP A 506 3.01 -12.30 -16.86
N LYS A 507 2.86 -12.17 -15.53
CA LYS A 507 2.18 -13.17 -14.68
C LYS A 507 2.89 -14.53 -14.73
N TYR A 508 4.23 -14.54 -14.76
CA TYR A 508 5.03 -15.77 -14.85
C TYR A 508 4.68 -16.74 -13.71
N ALA A 509 4.64 -16.23 -12.48
CA ALA A 509 4.36 -17.03 -11.28
C ALA A 509 2.99 -17.72 -11.32
N TYR A 510 1.98 -17.12 -11.95
CA TYR A 510 0.63 -17.69 -12.01
C TYR A 510 0.56 -18.88 -12.98
N LYS A 511 1.46 -18.91 -13.96
CA LYS A 511 1.57 -19.98 -14.95
C LYS A 511 2.45 -21.13 -14.46
N THR A 512 3.46 -20.84 -13.65
CA THR A 512 4.51 -21.79 -13.27
C THR A 512 4.51 -22.19 -11.80
N GLY A 513 3.86 -21.40 -10.94
CA GLY A 513 3.96 -21.49 -9.48
C GLY A 513 5.26 -20.92 -8.88
N ASP A 514 6.19 -20.44 -9.71
CA ASP A 514 7.47 -19.90 -9.27
C ASP A 514 7.37 -18.42 -8.90
N TYR A 515 7.26 -18.15 -7.60
CA TYR A 515 7.25 -16.82 -7.00
C TYR A 515 8.65 -16.28 -6.64
N SER A 516 9.74 -16.88 -7.13
CA SER A 516 11.10 -16.53 -6.66
C SER A 516 11.48 -15.07 -6.90
N SER A 517 10.98 -14.41 -7.95
CA SER A 517 11.19 -12.97 -8.18
C SER A 517 10.49 -12.13 -7.12
N GLN A 518 9.23 -12.43 -6.82
CA GLN A 518 8.42 -11.77 -5.81
C GLN A 518 9.01 -12.00 -4.41
N THR A 519 9.43 -13.22 -4.10
CA THR A 519 10.11 -13.58 -2.85
C THR A 519 11.41 -12.79 -2.67
N SER A 520 12.25 -12.71 -3.70
CA SER A 520 13.49 -11.92 -3.65
C SER A 520 13.22 -10.42 -3.47
N ALA A 521 12.26 -9.86 -4.20
CA ALA A 521 11.90 -8.45 -4.11
C ALA A 521 11.31 -8.09 -2.74
N MET A 522 10.37 -8.90 -2.24
CA MET A 522 9.75 -8.71 -0.93
C MET A 522 10.78 -8.86 0.21
N ASP A 523 11.68 -9.84 0.14
CA ASP A 523 12.75 -10.00 1.12
C ASP A 523 13.74 -8.83 1.08
N ALA A 524 14.02 -8.25 -0.09
CA ALA A 524 14.84 -7.06 -0.21
C ALA A 524 14.18 -5.82 0.43
N ASN A 525 12.87 -5.63 0.25
CA ASN A 525 12.11 -4.57 0.93
C ASN A 525 12.13 -4.76 2.45
N HIS A 526 11.89 -5.97 2.96
CA HIS A 526 11.93 -6.21 4.41
C HIS A 526 13.33 -6.07 5.00
N PHE A 527 14.37 -6.52 4.30
CA PHE A 527 15.75 -6.27 4.71
C PHE A 527 16.06 -4.77 4.79
N ALA A 528 15.53 -3.97 3.85
CA ALA A 528 15.66 -2.53 3.88
C ALA A 528 14.93 -1.91 5.08
N LEU A 529 13.70 -2.36 5.38
CA LEU A 529 12.92 -1.92 6.54
C LEU A 529 13.67 -2.23 7.86
N GLU A 530 14.09 -3.48 8.05
CA GLU A 530 14.84 -3.94 9.22
C GLU A 530 16.13 -3.13 9.41
N GLY A 531 16.92 -2.96 8.35
CA GLY A 531 18.18 -2.22 8.39
C GLY A 531 18.04 -0.69 8.40
N SER A 532 16.85 -0.15 8.11
CA SER A 532 16.55 1.28 8.24
C SER A 532 16.35 1.71 9.68
N THR A 533 16.13 0.76 10.61
CA THR A 533 15.74 0.99 12.01
C THR A 533 14.63 2.04 12.17
N SER A 534 13.67 2.03 11.25
CA SER A 534 12.38 2.73 11.39
C SER A 534 11.52 2.10 12.47
N ASN A 535 10.50 2.81 12.93
CA ASN A 535 9.66 2.40 14.06
C ASN A 535 8.47 1.53 13.64
N GLY A 536 8.32 1.31 12.34
CA GLY A 536 7.30 0.44 11.79
C GLY A 536 7.09 0.64 10.31
N PHE A 537 6.16 -0.13 9.78
CA PHE A 537 5.70 -0.06 8.40
C PHE A 537 4.27 -0.55 8.28
N THR A 538 3.60 -0.18 7.20
CA THR A 538 2.39 -0.85 6.72
C THR A 538 2.60 -1.30 5.28
N LEU A 539 2.57 -2.62 5.05
CA LEU A 539 2.73 -3.18 3.71
C LEU A 539 1.56 -2.77 2.81
N TRP A 540 1.87 -2.43 1.58
CA TRP A 540 0.92 -2.28 0.49
C TRP A 540 0.88 -3.59 -0.31
N VAL A 541 -0.23 -4.34 -0.33
CA VAL A 541 -1.53 -4.10 0.32
C VAL A 541 -2.24 -5.40 0.69
N TYR A 542 -3.38 -5.33 1.38
CA TYR A 542 -4.35 -6.41 1.48
C TYR A 542 -5.58 -6.10 0.63
N VAL A 543 -5.95 -7.00 -0.28
CA VAL A 543 -7.17 -6.91 -1.11
C VAL A 543 -7.91 -8.24 -1.07
N THR A 544 -9.16 -8.23 -0.63
CA THR A 544 -9.96 -9.44 -0.43
C THR A 544 -10.43 -10.07 -1.73
N GLN A 545 -10.68 -9.24 -2.75
CA GLN A 545 -11.13 -9.69 -4.06
C GLN A 545 -9.98 -9.89 -5.05
N ASN A 546 -8.72 -9.82 -4.63
CA ASN A 546 -7.61 -10.01 -5.55
C ASN A 546 -7.64 -11.40 -6.20
N ASP A 547 -7.35 -11.44 -7.50
CA ASP A 547 -7.27 -12.65 -8.31
C ASP A 547 -6.17 -12.53 -9.37
N HIS A 548 -5.83 -13.64 -10.04
CA HIS A 548 -4.77 -13.68 -11.05
C HIS A 548 -5.16 -12.98 -12.36
N GLU A 549 -6.45 -12.74 -12.60
CA GLU A 549 -6.95 -12.14 -13.84
C GLU A 549 -6.84 -10.61 -13.81
N TRP A 550 -7.43 -9.99 -12.80
CA TRP A 550 -7.55 -8.54 -12.66
C TRP A 550 -6.68 -7.96 -11.55
N GLY A 551 -5.96 -8.81 -10.80
CA GLY A 551 -5.12 -8.37 -9.69
C GLY A 551 -5.98 -7.76 -8.60
N ASP A 552 -5.68 -6.54 -8.18
CA ASP A 552 -6.37 -5.82 -7.10
C ASP A 552 -7.77 -5.31 -7.49
N GLN A 553 -8.28 -5.69 -8.67
CA GLN A 553 -9.51 -5.14 -9.28
C GLN A 553 -9.42 -3.64 -9.60
N TRP A 554 -8.20 -3.11 -9.60
CA TRP A 554 -7.91 -1.68 -9.66
C TRP A 554 -6.74 -1.39 -10.59
N ASN A 555 -6.96 -0.63 -11.66
CA ASN A 555 -5.97 -0.11 -12.61
C ASN A 555 -4.96 -1.13 -13.19
N GLY A 556 -5.32 -2.42 -13.22
CA GLY A 556 -4.39 -3.49 -13.62
C GLY A 556 -3.20 -3.67 -12.66
N GLU A 557 -3.36 -3.19 -11.42
CA GLU A 557 -2.42 -3.40 -10.33
C GLU A 557 -2.61 -4.78 -9.72
N ASP A 558 -1.53 -5.30 -9.17
CA ASP A 558 -1.53 -6.58 -8.47
C ASP A 558 -0.47 -6.51 -7.37
N LEU A 559 -0.77 -5.76 -6.31
CA LEU A 559 0.14 -5.43 -5.21
C LEU A 559 -0.26 -6.16 -3.92
N SER A 560 -1.46 -6.76 -3.87
CA SER A 560 -1.93 -7.45 -2.69
C SER A 560 -1.08 -8.67 -2.33
N ILE A 561 -0.76 -8.85 -1.05
CA ILE A 561 -0.09 -10.06 -0.53
C ILE A 561 -1.02 -11.27 -0.41
N TYR A 562 -2.31 -11.09 -0.72
CA TYR A 562 -3.34 -12.11 -0.71
C TYR A 562 -4.04 -12.16 -2.07
N SER A 563 -4.35 -13.37 -2.53
CA SER A 563 -5.15 -13.64 -3.71
C SER A 563 -6.06 -14.83 -3.43
N ARG A 564 -7.24 -14.87 -4.03
CA ARG A 564 -8.20 -15.98 -3.91
C ARG A 564 -7.74 -17.23 -4.67
N ASP A 565 -6.86 -17.06 -5.66
CA ASP A 565 -6.37 -18.12 -6.54
C ASP A 565 -5.11 -18.82 -6.02
N ASP A 566 -4.44 -18.23 -5.02
CA ASP A 566 -3.22 -18.76 -4.43
C ASP A 566 -3.50 -19.78 -3.32
N LEU A 567 -2.55 -20.69 -3.10
CA LEU A 567 -2.66 -21.70 -2.05
C LEU A 567 -2.60 -21.09 -0.65
N ASP A 568 -3.42 -21.62 0.24
CA ASP A 568 -3.24 -21.39 1.67
C ASP A 568 -1.90 -21.99 2.15
N LEU A 569 -1.27 -21.29 3.09
CA LEU A 569 -0.06 -21.75 3.74
C LEU A 569 -0.27 -23.09 4.46
N PRO A 570 0.70 -24.02 4.39
CA PRO A 570 0.62 -25.27 5.12
C PRO A 570 0.60 -24.98 6.63
N ALA A 571 -0.51 -25.33 7.29
CA ALA A 571 -0.60 -25.23 8.75
C ALA A 571 0.36 -26.24 9.38
N GLY A 572 1.17 -25.83 10.36
CA GLY A 572 2.11 -26.69 11.10
C GLY A 572 1.45 -27.80 11.95
N SER A 573 0.16 -28.08 11.80
CA SER A 573 -0.50 -29.20 12.47
C SER A 573 -0.56 -30.42 11.55
N SER A 574 0.20 -31.45 11.92
CA SER A 574 0.08 -32.82 11.43
C SER A 574 -1.29 -33.44 11.76
N THR A 575 -2.34 -33.04 11.05
CA THR A 575 -3.60 -33.80 10.97
C THR A 575 -3.82 -34.15 9.52
N ARG A 576 -3.35 -35.35 9.15
CA ARG A 576 -3.58 -35.95 7.83
C ARG A 576 -5.10 -36.06 7.59
N PRO A 577 -5.62 -35.67 6.42
CA PRO A 577 -6.81 -36.32 5.88
C PRO A 577 -6.44 -37.78 5.64
N LEU A 578 -7.15 -38.71 6.28
CA LEU A 578 -7.03 -40.13 5.96
C LEU A 578 -7.53 -40.33 4.53
N ASP A 579 -6.63 -40.56 3.58
CA ASP A 579 -6.97 -41.06 2.24
C ASP A 579 -7.30 -42.56 2.36
N PRO A 580 -8.55 -42.97 2.09
CA PRO A 580 -8.96 -44.38 2.14
C PRO A 580 -8.24 -45.26 1.11
N ASN A 581 -7.57 -44.65 0.12
CA ASN A 581 -6.88 -45.36 -0.95
C ASN A 581 -5.35 -45.43 -0.76
N SER A 582 -4.83 -44.94 0.37
CA SER A 582 -3.41 -45.09 0.68
C SER A 582 -3.08 -46.55 1.02
N PRO A 583 -2.04 -47.16 0.42
CA PRO A 583 -1.61 -48.52 0.77
C PRO A 583 -1.16 -48.67 2.23
N ALA A 584 -0.92 -47.56 2.94
CA ALA A 584 -0.65 -47.54 4.38
C ALA A 584 -1.91 -47.72 5.26
N PHE A 585 -3.12 -47.69 4.69
CA PHE A 585 -4.36 -47.90 5.43
C PHE A 585 -4.63 -49.40 5.72
N SER A 586 -4.06 -50.31 4.92
CA SER A 586 -4.34 -51.76 5.04
C SER A 586 -3.52 -52.52 6.09
N GLU A 587 -2.62 -51.89 6.85
CA GLU A 587 -1.80 -52.60 7.85
C GLU A 587 -2.26 -52.44 9.30
N SER A 588 -3.42 -51.80 9.57
CA SER A 588 -3.84 -51.51 10.96
C SER A 588 -5.09 -52.23 11.47
N GLN A 589 -5.68 -53.16 10.72
CA GLN A 589 -6.85 -53.93 11.18
C GLN A 589 -6.85 -55.36 10.61
N SER A 590 -6.37 -56.35 11.38
CA SER A 590 -7.11 -57.59 11.67
C SER A 590 -6.21 -58.69 12.25
N SER A 591 -6.15 -58.78 13.58
CA SER A 591 -6.05 -60.06 14.31
C SER A 591 -7.46 -60.42 14.77
N GLY A 592 -8.03 -61.50 14.23
CA GLY A 592 -9.35 -61.99 14.66
C GLY A 592 -10.10 -62.80 13.59
N ALA A 593 -10.20 -64.09 13.86
CA ALA A 593 -10.86 -65.19 13.15
C ALA A 593 -12.25 -64.95 12.51
N GLU A 594 -12.46 -65.69 11.41
CA GLU A 594 -13.71 -66.27 10.86
C GLU A 594 -14.74 -65.38 10.11
N ALA A 595 -14.62 -65.35 8.77
CA ALA A 595 -15.67 -65.74 7.80
C ALA A 595 -15.18 -65.51 6.34
N GLU A 596 -15.26 -66.52 5.48
CA GLU A 596 -14.89 -66.42 4.05
C GLU A 596 -15.76 -65.43 3.25
N PRO A 597 -15.19 -64.72 2.24
CA PRO A 597 -15.99 -64.06 1.21
C PRO A 597 -15.98 -64.85 -0.11
N ASN A 598 -17.18 -65.17 -0.59
CA ASN A 598 -17.47 -65.78 -1.88
C ASN A 598 -16.84 -65.02 -3.07
N VAL A 599 -16.18 -65.78 -3.97
CA VAL A 599 -15.69 -65.31 -5.27
C VAL A 599 -16.81 -65.40 -6.32
N GLY A 600 -17.27 -64.26 -6.83
CA GLY A 600 -18.24 -64.18 -7.93
C GLY A 600 -17.59 -63.94 -9.30
N PRO A 601 -18.28 -64.24 -10.43
CA PRO A 601 -17.69 -64.26 -11.78
C PRO A 601 -17.31 -62.89 -12.36
N ARG A 602 -17.41 -61.80 -11.60
CA ARG A 602 -17.16 -60.44 -12.09
C ARG A 602 -15.76 -59.88 -11.83
N ASN A 603 -14.93 -60.56 -11.03
CA ASN A 603 -13.61 -60.02 -10.64
C ASN A 603 -12.40 -60.76 -11.23
N LEU A 604 -12.60 -61.66 -12.21
CA LEU A 604 -11.51 -62.45 -12.80
C LEU A 604 -10.65 -61.71 -13.85
N LYS A 605 -10.96 -60.45 -14.21
CA LYS A 605 -10.25 -59.71 -15.26
C LYS A 605 -9.21 -58.69 -14.78
N GLY A 606 -9.14 -58.42 -13.47
CA GLY A 606 -8.17 -57.45 -12.91
C GLY A 606 -6.85 -58.07 -12.45
N VAL A 607 -6.75 -59.40 -12.37
CA VAL A 607 -5.59 -60.11 -11.76
C VAL A 607 -4.53 -60.52 -12.80
N LEU A 608 -4.73 -60.19 -14.09
CA LEU A 608 -3.81 -60.54 -15.17
C LEU A 608 -3.51 -59.33 -16.08
N SER A 609 -2.81 -58.34 -15.55
CA SER A 609 -2.13 -57.33 -16.38
C SER A 609 -0.70 -57.14 -15.88
N THR A 610 0.23 -57.65 -16.69
CA THR A 610 1.70 -57.58 -16.53
C THR A 610 2.18 -56.12 -16.59
N PRO A 611 3.18 -55.71 -15.79
CA PRO A 611 3.65 -54.33 -15.80
C PRO A 611 4.39 -54.01 -17.11
N SER A 612 3.98 -52.92 -17.76
CA SER A 612 4.70 -52.29 -18.86
C SER A 612 5.63 -51.21 -18.29
N ILE A 613 6.93 -51.32 -18.58
CA ILE A 613 7.91 -50.28 -18.26
C ILE A 613 7.79 -49.22 -19.35
N SER A 614 7.14 -48.11 -19.02
CA SER A 614 7.13 -46.88 -19.82
C SER A 614 8.14 -45.89 -19.24
N SER A 615 9.07 -45.43 -20.06
CA SER A 615 10.01 -44.35 -19.77
C SER A 615 9.41 -43.00 -20.17
N GLU A 616 8.34 -42.59 -19.49
CA GLU A 616 7.82 -41.22 -19.57
C GLU A 616 8.19 -40.48 -18.29
N ARG A 617 8.87 -39.33 -18.44
CA ARG A 617 9.06 -38.37 -17.35
C ARG A 617 7.69 -38.00 -16.81
N SER A 618 7.38 -38.44 -15.60
CA SER A 618 6.17 -38.07 -14.88
C SER A 618 6.07 -36.54 -14.83
N GLN A 619 5.14 -35.98 -15.61
CA GLN A 619 4.71 -34.60 -15.41
C GLN A 619 4.01 -34.56 -14.06
N ILE A 620 4.67 -33.93 -13.09
CA ILE A 620 4.06 -33.57 -11.81
C ILE A 620 2.86 -32.67 -12.14
N PRO A 621 1.63 -32.96 -11.65
CA PRO A 621 0.47 -32.12 -11.92
C PRO A 621 0.75 -30.68 -11.46
N LEU A 622 0.37 -29.67 -12.26
CA LEU A 622 0.54 -28.22 -11.96
C LEU A 622 0.10 -27.82 -10.53
N ARG A 623 -0.87 -28.53 -9.93
CA ARG A 623 -1.29 -28.32 -8.54
C ARG A 623 -0.21 -28.62 -7.48
N GLN A 624 0.79 -29.43 -7.78
CA GLN A 624 1.91 -29.75 -6.88
C GLN A 624 3.09 -28.76 -7.00
N GLN A 625 2.99 -27.74 -7.87
CA GLN A 625 4.03 -26.71 -8.08
C GLN A 625 3.63 -25.29 -7.66
N GLN A 626 2.41 -25.07 -7.14
CA GLN A 626 1.96 -23.74 -6.73
C GLN A 626 2.73 -23.25 -5.49
N GLY A 627 3.40 -22.10 -5.60
CA GLY A 627 3.98 -21.37 -4.47
C GLY A 627 2.93 -20.59 -3.67
N TYR A 628 3.36 -19.87 -2.62
CA TYR A 628 2.48 -19.21 -1.66
C TYR A 628 2.52 -17.68 -1.76
N ARG A 629 2.56 -17.13 -2.98
CA ARG A 629 2.53 -15.68 -3.19
C ARG A 629 3.61 -14.91 -2.38
N ALA A 630 4.83 -15.44 -2.34
CA ALA A 630 5.95 -14.90 -1.57
C ALA A 630 5.73 -14.82 -0.03
N ALA A 631 4.84 -15.64 0.52
CA ALA A 631 4.57 -15.68 1.96
C ALA A 631 5.82 -15.96 2.81
N GLU A 632 6.77 -16.74 2.30
CA GLU A 632 8.05 -16.96 2.96
C GLU A 632 8.81 -15.65 3.22
N ALA A 633 8.64 -14.63 2.37
CA ALA A 633 9.33 -13.35 2.51
C ALA A 633 8.59 -12.38 3.43
N TYR A 634 7.26 -12.31 3.37
CA TYR A 634 6.50 -11.38 4.22
C TYR A 634 6.15 -11.96 5.60
N LEU A 635 6.09 -13.28 5.79
CA LEU A 635 5.97 -13.90 7.11
C LEU A 635 7.32 -13.88 7.81
N ARG A 636 7.53 -12.90 8.68
CA ARG A 636 8.84 -12.67 9.30
C ARG A 636 8.73 -12.57 10.82
N PRO A 637 9.74 -13.06 11.56
CA PRO A 637 9.83 -12.79 12.98
C PRO A 637 9.97 -11.28 13.23
N SER A 638 9.38 -10.78 14.30
CA SER A 638 9.35 -9.33 14.56
C SER A 638 9.34 -9.01 16.05
N PRO A 639 10.17 -8.07 16.52
CA PRO A 639 10.16 -7.63 17.91
C PRO A 639 8.95 -6.74 18.19
N THR A 640 7.87 -7.35 18.66
CA THR A 640 6.59 -6.68 18.88
C THR A 640 6.68 -5.72 20.06
N TYR A 641 7.29 -6.18 21.16
CA TYR A 641 7.51 -5.40 22.38
C TYR A 641 8.96 -5.59 22.83
N VAL A 642 9.70 -4.51 23.07
CA VAL A 642 11.10 -4.55 23.49
C VAL A 642 11.27 -3.87 24.85
N SER A 643 11.75 -4.60 25.85
CA SER A 643 11.99 -4.10 27.20
C SER A 643 13.32 -3.35 27.31
N GLY A 644 13.42 -2.24 26.59
CA GLY A 644 14.64 -1.45 26.47
C GLY A 644 14.54 -0.47 25.32
N LYS A 645 15.68 -0.19 24.70
CA LYS A 645 15.77 0.49 23.42
C LYS A 645 16.19 -0.54 22.36
N LEU A 646 15.43 -0.66 21.29
CA LEU A 646 15.80 -1.50 20.15
C LEU A 646 16.96 -0.84 19.38
N ASP A 647 18.09 -1.54 19.27
CA ASP A 647 19.25 -1.02 18.53
C ASP A 647 19.31 -1.56 17.10
N SER A 648 19.03 -2.85 16.91
CA SER A 648 18.89 -3.45 15.59
C SER A 648 18.13 -4.78 15.62
N HIS A 649 17.55 -5.16 14.49
CA HIS A 649 17.10 -6.52 14.24
C HIS A 649 17.20 -6.83 12.74
N VAL A 650 17.32 -8.10 12.39
CA VAL A 650 17.32 -8.56 10.99
C VAL A 650 16.87 -10.03 10.93
N PHE A 651 16.15 -10.38 9.88
CA PHE A 651 15.85 -11.76 9.52
C PHE A 651 16.58 -12.15 8.24
N ASP A 652 17.53 -13.08 8.35
CA ASP A 652 18.15 -13.73 7.21
C ASP A 652 17.25 -14.87 6.73
N LEU A 653 16.40 -14.57 5.74
CA LEU A 653 15.47 -15.55 5.15
C LEU A 653 16.19 -16.77 4.59
N LYS A 654 17.36 -16.59 3.98
CA LYS A 654 18.12 -17.68 3.34
C LYS A 654 18.63 -18.69 4.36
N ASN A 655 19.05 -18.22 5.53
CA ASN A 655 19.54 -19.09 6.60
C ASN A 655 18.48 -19.40 7.67
N CYS A 656 17.32 -18.76 7.61
CA CYS A 656 16.27 -18.83 8.61
C CYS A 656 16.80 -18.44 10.01
N VAL A 657 17.50 -17.31 10.09
CA VAL A 657 18.10 -16.79 11.32
C VAL A 657 17.59 -15.39 11.61
N PHE A 658 16.98 -15.21 12.78
CA PHE A 658 16.63 -13.90 13.30
C PHE A 658 17.64 -13.47 14.36
N THR A 659 18.10 -12.23 14.27
CA THR A 659 18.97 -11.62 15.28
C THR A 659 18.39 -10.29 15.74
N LEU A 660 18.49 -10.01 17.03
CA LEU A 660 18.08 -8.75 17.63
C LEU A 660 19.09 -8.33 18.71
N SER A 661 19.38 -7.04 18.74
CA SER A 661 20.20 -6.38 19.76
C SER A 661 19.41 -5.22 20.37
N LEU A 662 19.50 -5.09 21.70
CA LEU A 662 18.86 -4.02 22.46
C LEU A 662 19.76 -3.52 23.57
N THR A 663 19.46 -2.30 24.04
CA THR A 663 20.07 -1.71 25.24
C THR A 663 19.02 -1.50 26.32
N ALA A 664 19.19 -2.16 27.47
CA ALA A 664 18.27 -2.09 28.60
C ALA A 664 18.80 -1.17 29.71
N LYS A 665 18.00 -0.19 30.16
CA LYS A 665 18.36 0.67 31.31
C LYS A 665 18.25 -0.03 32.66
N GLY A 666 17.63 -1.21 32.71
CA GLY A 666 17.40 -2.00 33.90
C GLY A 666 16.96 -3.41 33.52
N ALA A 667 16.97 -4.32 34.49
CA ALA A 667 16.51 -5.69 34.26
C ALA A 667 15.02 -5.75 33.90
N THR A 668 14.67 -6.69 33.01
CA THR A 668 13.28 -6.90 32.57
C THR A 668 12.39 -7.28 33.75
N THR A 669 11.20 -6.68 33.82
CA THR A 669 10.22 -7.05 34.87
C THR A 669 9.60 -8.42 34.58
N ALA A 670 9.11 -9.11 35.61
CA ALA A 670 8.49 -10.43 35.44
C ALA A 670 7.27 -10.41 34.50
N THR A 671 6.51 -9.33 34.49
CA THR A 671 5.22 -9.22 33.77
C THR A 671 5.31 -8.55 32.41
N ALA A 672 6.44 -7.92 32.08
CA ALA A 672 6.62 -7.22 30.81
C ALA A 672 7.96 -7.65 30.17
N PRO A 673 8.04 -8.88 29.61
CA PRO A 673 9.20 -9.32 28.84
C PRO A 673 9.32 -8.62 27.49
N THR A 674 10.48 -8.75 26.86
CA THR A 674 10.62 -8.57 25.41
C THR A 674 9.87 -9.70 24.71
N GLU A 675 9.03 -9.38 23.73
CA GLU A 675 8.19 -10.32 22.99
C GLU A 675 8.51 -10.23 21.49
N ILE A 676 8.86 -11.38 20.91
CA ILE A 676 9.18 -11.53 19.49
C ILE A 676 8.13 -12.47 18.88
N TYR A 677 7.39 -11.99 17.89
CA TYR A 677 6.53 -12.86 17.07
C TYR A 677 7.42 -13.83 16.29
N LEU A 678 7.05 -15.13 16.28
CA LEU A 678 7.75 -16.17 15.53
C LEU A 678 6.75 -16.85 14.59
N PRO A 679 6.86 -16.67 13.26
CA PRO A 679 6.00 -17.38 12.32
C PRO A 679 6.31 -18.88 12.36
N ASP A 680 5.30 -19.70 12.67
CA ASP A 680 5.37 -21.17 12.69
C ASP A 680 5.94 -21.73 11.37
N PHE A 681 5.65 -21.07 10.25
CA PHE A 681 6.22 -21.41 8.94
C PHE A 681 7.75 -21.48 8.97
N HIS A 682 8.44 -20.55 9.64
CA HIS A 682 9.91 -20.54 9.71
C HIS A 682 10.46 -21.18 10.98
N PHE A 683 9.71 -21.10 12.07
CA PHE A 683 10.11 -21.54 13.40
C PHE A 683 9.09 -22.52 13.98
N PRO A 684 8.91 -23.72 13.41
CA PRO A 684 8.03 -24.71 14.02
C PRO A 684 8.64 -25.19 15.35
N GLU A 685 7.81 -25.50 16.35
CA GLU A 685 8.28 -25.83 17.73
C GLU A 685 9.39 -26.88 17.78
N SER A 686 9.40 -27.84 16.85
CA SER A 686 10.42 -28.90 16.75
C SER A 686 11.79 -28.44 16.24
N ASN A 687 11.90 -27.23 15.68
CA ASN A 687 13.09 -26.73 14.98
C ASN A 687 13.41 -25.28 15.34
N ILE A 688 13.50 -24.98 16.64
CA ILE A 688 13.92 -23.67 17.13
C ILE A 688 15.15 -23.82 18.02
N VAL A 689 16.22 -23.08 17.70
CA VAL A 689 17.39 -22.93 18.57
C VAL A 689 17.51 -21.48 18.96
N VAL A 690 17.50 -21.21 20.27
CA VAL A 690 17.60 -19.85 20.82
C VAL A 690 18.92 -19.70 21.56
N THR A 691 19.69 -18.69 21.19
CA THR A 691 20.91 -18.25 21.90
C THR A 691 20.69 -16.82 22.39
N VAL A 692 20.87 -16.58 23.68
CA VAL A 692 20.76 -15.25 24.30
C VAL A 692 22.05 -14.89 25.01
N SER A 693 22.39 -13.59 25.05
CA SER A 693 23.50 -13.05 25.86
C SER A 693 23.32 -13.33 27.35
N GLY A 694 22.07 -13.39 27.83
CA GLY A 694 21.74 -13.70 29.20
C GLY A 694 20.26 -13.77 29.49
N GLY A 695 19.94 -14.05 30.76
CA GLY A 695 18.58 -14.13 31.25
C GLY A 695 17.88 -15.45 30.94
N LYS A 696 16.56 -15.41 30.80
CA LYS A 696 15.72 -16.59 30.51
C LYS A 696 14.75 -16.28 29.38
N TRP A 697 14.35 -17.30 28.64
CA TRP A 697 13.34 -17.19 27.60
C TRP A 697 12.38 -18.38 27.66
N ASP A 698 11.18 -18.18 27.12
CA ASP A 698 10.24 -19.24 26.81
C ASP A 698 9.49 -18.93 25.49
N ILE A 699 8.82 -19.92 24.95
CA ILE A 699 7.98 -19.79 23.75
C ILE A 699 6.56 -20.22 24.16
N ASP A 700 5.58 -19.38 23.88
CA ASP A 700 4.17 -19.69 24.06
C ASP A 700 3.37 -19.41 22.78
N VAL A 701 2.14 -19.90 22.77
CA VAL A 701 1.16 -19.61 21.71
C VAL A 701 0.03 -18.81 22.33
N GLN A 702 -0.14 -17.57 21.90
CA GLN A 702 -1.27 -16.74 22.26
C GLN A 702 -2.44 -17.04 21.32
N ASP A 703 -3.64 -17.27 21.87
CA ASP A 703 -4.87 -17.39 21.10
C ASP A 703 -5.67 -16.08 21.18
N ILE A 704 -5.85 -15.43 20.03
CA ILE A 704 -6.64 -14.20 19.87
C ILE A 704 -7.79 -14.53 18.90
N GLN A 705 -8.98 -14.80 19.42
CA GLN A 705 -10.16 -15.13 18.59
C GLN A 705 -9.91 -16.29 17.60
N GLY A 706 -9.16 -17.31 18.04
CA GLY A 706 -8.75 -18.46 17.24
C GLY A 706 -7.54 -18.20 16.32
N ALA A 707 -6.98 -16.99 16.31
CA ALA A 707 -5.67 -16.72 15.73
C ALA A 707 -4.60 -17.19 16.72
N LYS A 708 -3.88 -18.26 16.37
CA LYS A 708 -2.75 -18.77 17.15
C LYS A 708 -1.49 -18.04 16.73
N LEU A 709 -0.90 -17.27 17.64
CA LEU A 709 0.34 -16.53 17.44
C LEU A 709 1.42 -17.13 18.34
N GLN A 710 2.42 -17.77 17.73
CA GLN A 710 3.61 -18.19 18.45
C GLN A 710 4.49 -16.97 18.72
N ARG A 711 4.96 -16.82 19.96
CA ARG A 711 5.90 -15.76 20.35
C ARG A 711 6.94 -16.28 21.31
N LEU A 712 8.14 -15.71 21.19
CA LEU A 712 9.20 -15.89 22.17
C LEU A 712 9.14 -14.73 23.18
N ARG A 713 9.20 -15.05 24.47
CA ARG A 713 9.32 -14.07 25.55
C ARG A 713 10.70 -14.16 26.16
N TRP A 714 11.34 -13.01 26.37
CA TRP A 714 12.71 -12.93 26.87
C TRP A 714 12.82 -11.92 28.02
N TRP A 715 13.38 -12.40 29.14
CA TRP A 715 13.72 -11.61 30.31
C TRP A 715 15.23 -11.52 30.40
N HIS A 716 15.79 -10.33 30.31
CA HIS A 716 17.22 -10.06 30.28
C HIS A 716 17.65 -9.09 31.38
N ALA A 717 18.96 -8.99 31.59
CA ALA A 717 19.54 -8.04 32.54
C ALA A 717 19.62 -6.61 31.94
N GLU A 718 20.15 -5.69 32.72
CA GLU A 718 20.54 -4.35 32.24
C GLU A 718 21.74 -4.41 31.29
N GLY A 719 21.95 -3.36 30.50
CA GLY A 719 23.05 -3.23 29.55
C GLY A 719 22.71 -3.71 28.13
N GLU A 720 23.76 -3.97 27.35
CA GLU A 720 23.66 -4.51 25.99
C GLU A 720 23.25 -5.98 26.03
N GLN A 721 22.24 -6.34 25.23
CA GLN A 721 21.69 -7.68 25.18
C GLN A 721 21.45 -8.11 23.73
N ASP A 722 21.74 -9.38 23.45
CA ASP A 722 21.62 -9.97 22.13
C ASP A 722 20.82 -11.28 22.18
N ILE A 723 20.03 -11.52 21.14
CA ILE A 723 19.35 -12.78 20.90
C ILE A 723 19.52 -13.21 19.44
N LYS A 724 19.79 -14.50 19.25
CA LYS A 724 19.81 -15.19 17.96
C LYS A 724 18.82 -16.36 18.02
N ILE A 725 17.93 -16.43 17.04
CA ILE A 725 16.91 -17.48 16.90
C ILE A 725 17.10 -18.14 15.54
N GLU A 726 17.35 -19.44 15.54
CA GLU A 726 17.56 -20.24 14.33
C GLU A 726 16.36 -21.16 14.12
N GLY A 727 15.80 -21.12 12.91
CA GLY A 727 14.61 -21.87 12.52
C GLY A 727 14.90 -22.99 11.51
N LEU A 728 13.84 -23.44 10.84
CA LEU A 728 13.93 -24.48 9.81
C LEU A 728 14.51 -23.92 8.51
N LYS A 729 15.77 -24.28 8.22
CA LYS A 729 16.41 -23.97 6.94
C LYS A 729 15.85 -24.86 5.82
N ARG A 730 15.25 -24.26 4.81
CA ARG A 730 14.75 -24.94 3.60
C ARG A 730 15.67 -24.69 2.41
N LYS A 731 15.75 -25.63 1.47
CA LYS A 731 16.45 -25.36 0.21
C LYS A 731 15.61 -24.40 -0.65
N PRO A 732 16.25 -23.50 -1.43
CA PRO A 732 15.54 -22.67 -2.39
C PRO A 732 14.70 -23.54 -3.34
N GLY A 733 13.39 -23.31 -3.40
CA GLY A 733 12.45 -24.03 -4.26
C GLY A 733 11.80 -25.28 -3.65
N GLU A 734 12.25 -25.79 -2.49
CA GLU A 734 11.64 -26.93 -1.78
C GLU A 734 10.51 -26.49 -0.82
N PHE A 735 9.69 -25.50 -1.21
CA PHE A 735 8.64 -24.96 -0.33
C PHE A 735 7.29 -25.70 -0.46
N GLY A 736 7.12 -26.54 -1.51
CA GLY A 736 5.84 -27.18 -1.84
C GLY A 736 5.55 -28.56 -1.26
N ASN A 737 6.40 -29.14 -0.38
CA ASN A 737 6.14 -30.51 0.09
C ASN A 737 6.68 -30.80 1.51
N PRO A 738 5.85 -30.71 2.57
CA PRO A 738 6.26 -31.11 3.93
C PRO A 738 6.46 -32.63 4.11
N GLY A 739 6.20 -33.46 3.08
CA GLY A 739 6.18 -34.92 3.18
C GLY A 739 7.12 -35.68 2.25
N GLY A 740 7.95 -35.01 1.45
CA GLY A 740 8.90 -35.66 0.53
C GLY A 740 10.21 -36.09 1.19
N GLN A 741 10.16 -36.76 2.34
CA GLN A 741 11.33 -37.49 2.84
C GLN A 741 11.40 -38.86 2.16
N ASP A 742 12.02 -38.93 0.98
CA ASP A 742 12.91 -40.06 0.73
C ASP A 742 14.29 -39.58 1.17
N VAL A 743 14.61 -39.86 2.43
CA VAL A 743 15.99 -39.88 2.90
C VAL A 743 16.70 -40.86 1.98
N GLY A 744 17.46 -40.33 1.02
CA GLY A 744 18.17 -41.16 0.06
C GLY A 744 19.02 -42.16 0.83
N TYR A 745 18.90 -43.44 0.49
CA TYR A 745 19.68 -44.55 1.03
C TYR A 745 21.18 -44.23 1.19
N LEU A 746 21.71 -43.34 0.32
CA LEU A 746 23.06 -42.79 0.36
C LEU A 746 23.40 -41.93 1.60
N GLU A 747 22.47 -41.13 2.14
CA GLU A 747 22.68 -40.35 3.37
C GLU A 747 22.64 -41.22 4.64
N GLN A 748 21.89 -42.31 4.62
CA GLN A 748 21.93 -43.33 5.68
C GLN A 748 23.24 -44.12 5.66
N CYS A 749 23.80 -44.43 4.48
CA CYS A 749 25.08 -45.11 4.36
C CYS A 749 26.29 -44.25 4.77
N GLN A 750 26.18 -42.92 4.78
CA GLN A 750 27.29 -42.03 5.14
C GLN A 750 27.42 -41.74 6.65
N LYS A 751 26.42 -42.11 7.46
CA LYS A 751 26.43 -41.90 8.92
C LYS A 751 26.69 -43.17 9.75
N GLY A 752 26.94 -44.32 9.12
CA GLY A 752 27.27 -45.56 9.81
C GLY A 752 28.78 -45.80 9.88
N GLU A 753 29.39 -45.50 11.03
CA GLU A 753 30.71 -46.01 11.38
C GLU A 753 30.68 -47.55 11.38
N CYS A 754 31.31 -48.15 10.38
CA CYS A 754 31.51 -49.58 10.28
C CYS A 754 32.64 -49.97 11.24
N VAL A 755 32.32 -50.58 12.39
CA VAL A 755 33.28 -51.36 13.18
C VAL A 755 32.88 -52.82 13.05
N MET A 756 33.68 -53.56 12.27
CA MET A 756 33.64 -55.02 12.17
C MET A 756 34.24 -55.66 13.42
N MET A 757 33.46 -56.45 14.15
CA MET A 757 33.78 -57.83 14.52
C MET A 757 32.55 -58.56 15.07
#